data_AF-A0A4T0T164-F1
#
_entry.id   AF-A0A4T0T164-F1
#
_cell.length_a   1.000
_cell.length_b   1.000
_cell.length_c   1.000
_cell.angle_alpha   90.00
_cell.angle_beta   90.00
_cell.angle_gamma   90.00
#
_symmetry.space_group_name_H-M   'P 1'
#
loop_
_entity.id
_entity.type
_entity.pdbx_description
1 polymer ?
#
loop_
_entity_poly.entity_id
_entity_poly.type
_entity_poly.pdbx_seq_one_letter_code
_entity_poly.pdbx_strand_id
1 'polypeptide(L)'
;MKNTTIENDKGKRYAVIAITSYLLLIVGWTDAIFGSLIEPLEEWYDLVGSMTTLYCAGALIDAFKPIFPAYVFGVYLMGVGTGSMQTSATAVLSHFEDGPLMTLVYSNMALGSVISPFIIGAFLQYDIGWHHNFWILVGFAAILIISSWFIFKNFDTHDTEKDDYTLREKLRIILPSKKLWIGLLAEAGLLTTQDSFSQWIAPYVKDLKGLSNGQPQYAVAGFWGGLMVGFFFGPLMPNTLSIGVECWSRELKNAATSIIMATSLFGSLLAPFALSQAADEFSLKIFPPVLIVECFITAIIVSFTFVTRPIKEEEDILNYKSTKPESCTNSANPNDWGARNWQSEPDDYLHNPTTKDGSKASTGSIFTVRGFINLGFLSLVIAALLMLFAGYPIYDEFKPNTHTPSGQYAKFNSTGQVEWTVPDRNLIDKDTPKDVYTLSSGFGTDNREYKLVFSDEFSQDGRSFYEGDDPYWEAHDAHYWGTNNLEWYSPRQVTTEGGNLLITLDQSGDDDDLTSHNLDYTGGFLTTWNKFCFTGGYVVANVSLPGKSDVWGLWPGFWTMGNLGRAAYGASLEGLWPYSYDTCDVGTLQNQTLGEYPDAAYNQGGDPSTAALSYSAGQRLSRCTCENEDHPGPKHPDGTFKGRSAFEIDIFEAQVSQENAVGGHGGTGTVSMSGQFCPFDLGYQWNHDAIHITYNETQGPNDMFDMLNTYQGGNQQMSTSVVVMTDQEAYQMSGGKFSEYGLQITPGTGHEASIAWTVNDELRWQVFGDALGGNDTIKISERPITDEPMYVILQLGISYNFGAISDEVLNGAWPNIMKVDWVRVYQPSDSINIGCDPPEMPTAAYINRHLEAYSNANLTTWNQYMEKAPDVAKPVKNALLHQDDADCKIALHSTPDKNLIGMTETDEKKRNHWN
;
A
#
# COMPACT_ATOMS: atom_id res chain seq x y z
N MET A 1 1.99 -34.08 2.65
CA MET A 1 1.45 -33.74 1.31
C MET A 1 1.67 -32.25 1.14
N LYS A 2 2.68 -31.88 0.35
CA LYS A 2 3.11 -30.48 0.16
C LYS A 2 2.04 -29.75 -0.64
N ASN A 3 1.49 -28.66 -0.09
CA ASN A 3 0.82 -27.62 -0.86
C ASN A 3 1.87 -26.95 -1.74
N THR A 4 2.13 -27.49 -2.92
CA THR A 4 2.86 -26.76 -3.96
C THR A 4 1.89 -25.74 -4.54
N THR A 5 1.97 -24.51 -4.06
CA THR A 5 1.42 -23.34 -4.72
C THR A 5 2.02 -23.24 -6.12
N ILE A 6 1.17 -23.04 -7.13
CA ILE A 6 1.56 -22.88 -8.55
C ILE A 6 2.23 -21.51 -8.77
N GLU A 7 2.50 -20.76 -7.70
CA GLU A 7 3.04 -19.41 -7.79
C GLU A 7 4.49 -19.37 -8.28
N ASN A 8 5.34 -20.37 -7.99
CA ASN A 8 6.78 -20.27 -8.27
C ASN A 8 7.26 -20.95 -9.54
N ASP A 9 6.36 -21.43 -10.41
CA ASP A 9 6.76 -22.16 -11.62
C ASP A 9 6.10 -21.54 -12.85
N LYS A 10 6.77 -20.54 -13.44
CA LYS A 10 6.37 -19.87 -14.70
C LYS A 10 5.98 -20.92 -15.76
N GLY A 11 6.70 -22.05 -15.85
CA GLY A 11 6.40 -23.12 -16.80
C GLY A 11 5.06 -23.82 -16.55
N LYS A 12 4.68 -24.06 -15.30
CA LYS A 12 3.36 -24.60 -14.95
C LYS A 12 2.24 -23.58 -15.18
N ARG A 13 2.45 -22.30 -14.87
CA ARG A 13 1.49 -21.23 -15.18
C ARG A 13 1.21 -21.16 -16.69
N TYR A 14 2.24 -21.16 -17.54
CA TYR A 14 2.06 -21.17 -19.00
C TYR A 14 1.42 -22.45 -19.54
N ALA A 15 1.70 -23.62 -18.96
CA ALA A 15 1.06 -24.87 -19.36
C ALA A 15 -0.45 -24.86 -19.02
N VAL A 16 -0.80 -24.37 -17.83
CA VAL A 16 -2.20 -24.21 -17.40
C VAL A 16 -2.91 -23.19 -18.31
N ILE A 17 -2.29 -22.05 -18.58
CA ILE A 17 -2.82 -21.02 -19.47
C ILE A 17 -3.01 -21.59 -20.89
N ALA A 18 -2.02 -22.28 -21.45
CA ALA A 18 -2.11 -22.87 -22.78
C ALA A 18 -3.20 -23.96 -22.87
N ILE A 19 -3.32 -24.83 -21.86
CA ILE A 19 -4.36 -25.87 -21.82
C ILE A 19 -5.75 -25.23 -21.68
N THR A 20 -5.89 -24.23 -20.81
CA THR A 20 -7.17 -23.53 -20.60
C THR A 20 -7.57 -22.77 -21.86
N SER A 21 -6.67 -22.01 -22.48
CA SER A 21 -6.90 -21.33 -23.76
C SER A 21 -7.20 -22.29 -24.92
N TYR A 22 -6.56 -23.46 -24.97
CA TYR A 22 -6.82 -24.48 -25.99
C TYR A 22 -8.20 -25.14 -25.80
N LEU A 23 -8.58 -25.44 -24.56
CA LEU A 23 -9.91 -25.98 -24.24
C LEU A 23 -11.01 -24.94 -24.53
N LEU A 24 -10.77 -23.66 -24.24
CA LEU A 24 -11.74 -22.58 -24.50
C LEU A 24 -11.91 -22.26 -25.99
N LEU A 25 -10.84 -22.40 -26.80
CA LEU A 25 -10.95 -22.37 -28.25
C LEU A 25 -11.93 -23.45 -28.76
N ILE A 26 -11.92 -24.65 -28.17
CA ILE A 26 -12.83 -25.73 -28.58
C ILE A 26 -14.29 -25.37 -28.26
N VAL A 27 -14.57 -24.68 -27.14
CA VAL A 27 -15.93 -24.27 -26.73
C VAL A 27 -16.59 -23.35 -27.76
N GLY A 28 -15.89 -22.28 -28.19
CA GLY A 28 -16.46 -21.32 -29.16
C GLY A 28 -16.74 -21.94 -30.53
N TRP A 29 -15.90 -22.90 -30.96
CA TRP A 29 -16.14 -23.65 -32.21
C TRP A 29 -17.24 -24.69 -32.06
N THR A 30 -17.39 -25.34 -30.90
CA THR A 30 -18.52 -26.24 -30.66
C THR A 30 -19.84 -25.48 -30.73
N ASP A 31 -19.94 -24.27 -30.17
CA ASP A 31 -21.19 -23.49 -30.21
C ASP A 31 -21.57 -23.03 -31.61
N ALA A 32 -20.60 -22.61 -32.43
CA ALA A 32 -20.83 -22.28 -33.84
C ALA A 32 -21.32 -23.50 -34.65
N ILE A 33 -20.77 -24.69 -34.36
CA ILE A 33 -21.13 -25.95 -35.01
C ILE A 33 -22.53 -26.39 -34.57
N PHE A 34 -22.80 -26.44 -33.26
CA PHE A 34 -24.11 -26.85 -32.72
C PHE A 34 -25.22 -25.88 -33.14
N GLY A 35 -25.00 -24.57 -33.06
CA GLY A 35 -25.95 -23.55 -33.54
C GLY A 35 -26.35 -23.69 -35.01
N SER A 36 -25.54 -24.38 -35.81
CA SER A 36 -25.75 -24.63 -37.24
C SER A 36 -26.23 -26.07 -37.55
N LEU A 37 -26.24 -26.95 -36.54
CA LEU A 37 -26.69 -28.35 -36.57
C LEU A 37 -28.00 -28.57 -35.80
N ILE A 38 -28.65 -27.49 -35.35
CA ILE A 38 -29.88 -27.54 -34.55
C ILE A 38 -31.11 -27.93 -35.38
N GLU A 39 -31.17 -27.54 -36.66
CA GLU A 39 -32.37 -27.76 -37.50
C GLU A 39 -32.63 -29.23 -37.91
N PRO A 40 -31.63 -30.12 -38.07
CA PRO A 40 -31.87 -31.54 -38.33
C PRO A 40 -32.35 -32.37 -37.13
N LEU A 41 -32.34 -31.82 -35.90
CA LEU A 41 -32.70 -32.57 -34.70
C LEU A 41 -34.20 -32.43 -34.44
N GLU A 42 -34.97 -33.47 -34.80
CA GLU A 42 -36.42 -33.55 -34.59
C GLU A 42 -36.82 -33.52 -33.09
N GLU A 43 -35.87 -33.62 -32.15
CA GLU A 43 -36.10 -33.74 -30.71
C GLU A 43 -35.30 -32.69 -29.89
N TRP A 44 -35.82 -31.45 -29.81
CA TRP A 44 -35.22 -30.34 -29.05
C TRP A 44 -35.00 -30.62 -27.55
N TYR A 45 -35.83 -31.49 -26.97
CA TYR A 45 -35.68 -31.97 -25.59
C TYR A 45 -34.34 -32.67 -25.36
N ASP A 46 -33.91 -33.54 -26.27
CA ASP A 46 -32.68 -34.32 -26.13
C ASP A 46 -31.45 -33.40 -26.22
N LEU A 47 -31.51 -32.35 -27.05
CA LEU A 47 -30.43 -31.39 -27.18
C LEU A 47 -30.29 -30.50 -25.94
N VAL A 48 -31.35 -29.81 -25.52
CA VAL A 48 -31.28 -28.92 -24.36
C VAL A 48 -31.00 -29.70 -23.07
N GLY A 49 -31.65 -30.86 -22.90
CA GLY A 49 -31.44 -31.75 -21.76
C GLY A 49 -30.01 -32.32 -21.69
N SER A 50 -29.43 -32.73 -22.81
CA SER A 50 -28.04 -33.22 -22.83
C SER A 50 -27.02 -32.13 -22.53
N MET A 51 -27.22 -30.89 -23.01
CA MET A 51 -26.32 -29.77 -22.71
C MET A 51 -26.39 -29.33 -21.24
N THR A 52 -27.59 -29.30 -20.64
CA THR A 52 -27.72 -29.04 -19.19
C THR A 52 -27.11 -30.17 -18.34
N THR A 53 -27.16 -31.41 -18.83
CA THR A 53 -26.52 -32.56 -18.18
C THR A 53 -24.99 -32.43 -18.19
N LEU A 54 -24.39 -31.94 -19.29
CA LEU A 54 -22.95 -31.65 -19.36
C LEU A 54 -22.53 -30.57 -18.36
N TYR A 55 -23.31 -29.49 -18.23
CA TYR A 55 -23.08 -28.47 -17.22
C TYR A 55 -23.14 -29.04 -15.80
N CYS A 56 -24.16 -29.85 -15.51
CA CYS A 56 -24.32 -30.50 -14.22
C CYS A 56 -23.16 -31.46 -13.90
N ALA A 57 -22.67 -32.20 -14.89
CA ALA A 57 -21.53 -33.11 -14.71
C ALA A 57 -20.24 -32.36 -14.37
N GLY A 58 -19.97 -31.25 -15.06
CA GLY A 58 -18.83 -30.39 -14.75
C GLY A 58 -18.91 -29.79 -13.35
N ALA A 59 -20.05 -29.21 -12.99
CA ALA A 59 -20.26 -28.65 -11.65
C ALA A 59 -20.14 -29.71 -10.54
N LEU A 60 -20.63 -30.94 -10.80
CA LEU A 60 -20.52 -32.03 -9.84
C LEU A 60 -19.06 -32.47 -9.62
N ILE A 61 -18.23 -32.49 -10.66
CA ILE A 61 -16.79 -32.78 -10.54
C ILE A 61 -16.13 -31.78 -9.59
N ASP A 62 -16.39 -30.48 -9.78
CA ASP A 62 -15.75 -29.39 -9.02
C ASP A 62 -16.26 -29.29 -7.58
N ALA A 63 -17.50 -29.70 -7.32
CA ALA A 63 -18.10 -29.73 -5.99
C ALA A 63 -17.36 -30.65 -4.99
N PHE A 64 -16.60 -31.64 -5.50
CA PHE A 64 -15.84 -32.60 -4.68
C PHE A 64 -14.36 -32.22 -4.46
N LYS A 65 -13.96 -30.97 -4.70
CA LYS A 65 -12.56 -30.50 -4.56
C LYS A 65 -11.54 -31.38 -5.32
N PRO A 66 -11.69 -31.55 -6.63
CA PRO A 66 -10.83 -32.42 -7.42
C PRO A 66 -9.40 -31.87 -7.53
N ILE A 67 -8.45 -32.71 -7.97
CA ILE A 67 -7.11 -32.24 -8.34
C ILE A 67 -7.18 -31.25 -9.51
N PHE A 68 -6.21 -30.35 -9.61
CA PHE A 68 -6.24 -29.22 -10.55
C PHE A 68 -6.60 -29.58 -12.02
N PRO A 69 -6.05 -30.64 -12.65
CA PRO A 69 -6.46 -31.00 -14.02
C PRO A 69 -7.93 -31.42 -14.14
N ALA A 70 -8.47 -32.09 -13.12
CA ALA A 70 -9.87 -32.48 -13.08
C ALA A 70 -10.79 -31.28 -12.81
N TYR A 71 -10.32 -30.28 -12.04
CA TYR A 71 -10.98 -28.99 -11.91
C TYR A 71 -11.10 -28.25 -13.26
N VAL A 72 -9.98 -28.14 -13.99
CA VAL A 72 -9.98 -27.51 -15.33
C VAL A 72 -10.93 -28.23 -16.29
N PHE A 73 -10.99 -29.57 -16.21
CA PHE A 73 -11.93 -30.36 -17.00
C PHE A 73 -13.40 -30.14 -16.59
N GLY A 74 -13.68 -30.00 -15.29
CA GLY A 74 -15.02 -29.66 -14.77
C GLY A 74 -15.52 -28.32 -15.30
N VAL A 75 -14.71 -27.27 -15.17
CA VAL A 75 -14.99 -25.93 -15.71
C VAL A 75 -15.18 -25.96 -17.23
N TYR A 76 -14.38 -26.75 -17.96
CA TYR A 76 -14.55 -26.91 -19.41
C TYR A 76 -15.93 -27.50 -19.77
N LEU A 77 -16.38 -28.56 -19.09
CA LEU A 77 -17.71 -29.14 -19.32
C LEU A 77 -18.83 -28.15 -19.03
N MET A 78 -18.68 -27.32 -17.99
CA MET A 78 -19.61 -26.24 -17.69
C MET A 78 -19.63 -25.18 -18.79
N GLY A 79 -18.47 -24.83 -19.35
CA GLY A 79 -18.35 -23.91 -20.49
C GLY A 79 -19.12 -24.40 -21.72
N VAL A 80 -18.86 -25.64 -22.15
CA VAL A 80 -19.56 -26.28 -23.29
C VAL A 80 -21.07 -26.31 -23.04
N GLY A 81 -21.50 -26.75 -21.85
CA GLY A 81 -22.93 -26.80 -21.52
C GLY A 81 -23.59 -25.42 -21.61
N THR A 82 -22.98 -24.39 -21.02
CA THR A 82 -23.55 -23.02 -20.96
C THR A 82 -23.62 -22.38 -22.34
N GLY A 83 -22.54 -22.41 -23.11
CA GLY A 83 -22.46 -21.79 -24.43
C GLY A 83 -23.47 -22.39 -25.42
N SER A 84 -23.62 -23.72 -25.39
CA SER A 84 -24.56 -24.43 -26.25
C SER A 84 -26.01 -24.18 -25.82
N MET A 85 -26.30 -24.10 -24.51
CA MET A 85 -27.61 -23.72 -24.00
C MET A 85 -27.99 -22.29 -24.40
N GLN A 86 -27.08 -21.33 -24.26
CA GLN A 86 -27.32 -19.91 -24.60
C GLN A 86 -27.56 -19.73 -26.10
N THR A 87 -26.75 -20.37 -26.94
CA THR A 87 -26.89 -20.30 -28.41
C THR A 87 -28.22 -20.93 -28.85
N SER A 88 -28.56 -22.11 -28.32
CA SER A 88 -29.81 -22.80 -28.65
C SER A 88 -31.04 -22.01 -28.21
N ALA A 89 -31.03 -21.46 -26.98
CA ALA A 89 -32.12 -20.63 -26.48
C ALA A 89 -32.31 -19.36 -27.31
N THR A 90 -31.21 -18.69 -27.70
CA THR A 90 -31.25 -17.48 -28.53
C THR A 90 -31.78 -17.78 -29.93
N ALA A 91 -31.38 -18.90 -30.53
CA ALA A 91 -31.89 -19.35 -31.83
C ALA A 91 -33.41 -19.61 -31.77
N VAL A 92 -33.88 -20.33 -30.75
CA VAL A 92 -35.32 -20.57 -30.55
C VAL A 92 -36.10 -19.27 -30.34
N LEU A 93 -35.61 -18.36 -29.51
CA LEU A 93 -36.31 -17.09 -29.25
C LEU A 93 -36.33 -16.17 -30.47
N SER A 94 -35.26 -16.19 -31.28
CA SER A 94 -35.20 -15.43 -32.54
C SER A 94 -36.27 -15.87 -33.54
N HIS A 95 -36.81 -17.08 -33.38
CA HIS A 95 -37.89 -17.63 -34.19
C HIS A 95 -39.25 -16.98 -33.94
N PHE A 96 -39.50 -16.47 -32.73
CA PHE A 96 -40.81 -15.94 -32.31
C PHE A 96 -40.97 -14.43 -32.59
N GLU A 97 -39.98 -13.77 -33.19
CA GLU A 97 -39.98 -12.37 -33.66
C GLU A 97 -40.67 -11.33 -32.75
N ASP A 98 -40.43 -11.39 -31.43
CA ASP A 98 -40.94 -10.40 -30.48
C ASP A 98 -39.78 -9.70 -29.73
N GLY A 99 -39.47 -8.46 -30.12
CA GLY A 99 -38.41 -7.65 -29.53
C GLY A 99 -38.57 -7.44 -28.01
N PRO A 100 -39.78 -7.11 -27.51
CA PRO A 100 -40.13 -7.15 -26.10
C PRO A 100 -39.79 -8.47 -25.39
N LEU A 101 -40.08 -9.63 -26.00
CA LEU A 101 -39.80 -10.94 -25.42
C LEU A 101 -38.28 -11.18 -25.28
N MET A 102 -37.51 -10.83 -26.31
CA MET A 102 -36.04 -10.87 -26.24
C MET A 102 -35.50 -9.97 -25.13
N THR A 103 -36.02 -8.75 -25.01
CA THR A 103 -35.65 -7.82 -23.94
C THR A 103 -35.89 -8.42 -22.55
N LEU A 104 -37.05 -9.07 -22.36
CA LEU A 104 -37.40 -9.71 -21.10
C LEU A 104 -36.46 -10.89 -20.76
N VAL A 105 -36.09 -11.70 -21.74
CA VAL A 105 -35.17 -12.83 -21.53
C VAL A 105 -33.77 -12.35 -21.13
N TYR A 106 -33.20 -11.40 -21.86
CA TYR A 106 -31.88 -10.83 -21.53
C TYR A 106 -31.88 -10.09 -20.19
N SER A 107 -33.00 -9.45 -19.81
CA SER A 107 -33.15 -8.83 -18.48
C SER A 107 -33.13 -9.85 -17.34
N ASN A 108 -33.74 -11.03 -17.53
CA ASN A 108 -33.71 -12.10 -16.52
C ASN A 108 -32.32 -12.72 -16.37
N MET A 109 -31.53 -12.78 -17.45
CA MET A 109 -30.12 -13.17 -17.39
C MET A 109 -29.32 -12.21 -16.51
N ALA A 110 -29.49 -10.89 -16.70
CA ALA A 110 -28.81 -9.88 -15.89
C ALA A 110 -29.18 -9.97 -14.41
N LEU A 111 -30.43 -10.30 -14.08
CA LEU A 111 -30.86 -10.51 -12.68
C LEU A 111 -30.06 -11.63 -12.00
N GLY A 112 -29.79 -12.75 -12.70
CA GLY A 112 -28.92 -13.81 -12.19
C GLY A 112 -27.51 -13.31 -11.89
N SER A 113 -26.94 -12.50 -12.78
CA SER A 113 -25.62 -11.89 -12.62
C SER A 113 -25.55 -10.79 -11.54
N VAL A 114 -26.69 -10.22 -11.13
CA VAL A 114 -26.77 -9.33 -9.95
C VAL A 114 -26.74 -10.13 -8.66
N ILE A 115 -27.38 -11.30 -8.62
CA ILE A 115 -27.52 -12.10 -7.38
C ILE A 115 -26.23 -12.87 -7.08
N SER A 116 -25.56 -13.42 -8.11
CA SER A 116 -24.40 -14.29 -7.90
C SER A 116 -23.23 -13.64 -7.12
N PRO A 117 -22.86 -12.36 -7.32
CA PRO A 117 -21.77 -11.75 -6.57
C PRO A 117 -22.10 -11.57 -5.09
N PHE A 118 -23.38 -11.41 -4.71
CA PHE A 118 -23.77 -11.37 -3.29
C PHE A 118 -23.57 -12.73 -2.60
N ILE A 119 -23.85 -13.84 -3.30
CA ILE A 119 -23.63 -15.19 -2.77
C ILE A 119 -22.13 -15.43 -2.58
N ILE A 120 -21.32 -15.09 -3.58
CA ILE A 120 -19.85 -15.23 -3.50
C ILE A 120 -19.26 -14.27 -2.46
N GLY A 121 -19.76 -13.04 -2.38
CA GLY A 121 -19.37 -12.08 -1.35
C GLY A 121 -19.63 -12.60 0.06
N ALA A 122 -20.80 -13.23 0.28
CA ALA A 122 -21.11 -13.89 1.56
C ALA A 122 -20.16 -15.07 1.83
N PHE A 123 -19.81 -15.87 0.81
CA PHE A 123 -18.87 -16.98 1.00
C PHE A 123 -17.50 -16.48 1.43
N LEU A 124 -17.02 -15.40 0.83
CA LEU A 124 -15.76 -14.75 1.21
C LEU A 124 -15.82 -14.13 2.61
N GLN A 125 -16.95 -13.51 2.98
CA GLN A 125 -17.11 -12.88 4.29
C GLN A 125 -17.19 -13.89 5.45
N TYR A 126 -17.74 -15.08 5.21
CA TYR A 126 -17.92 -16.14 6.20
C TYR A 126 -16.91 -17.29 6.07
N ASP A 127 -15.85 -17.12 5.29
CA ASP A 127 -14.81 -18.13 5.03
C ASP A 127 -15.36 -19.51 4.59
N ILE A 128 -16.38 -19.48 3.73
CA ILE A 128 -16.99 -20.69 3.17
C ILE A 128 -16.14 -21.13 1.98
N GLY A 129 -15.55 -22.33 2.08
CA GLY A 129 -14.67 -22.85 1.03
C GLY A 129 -15.35 -22.90 -0.37
N TRP A 130 -14.62 -22.46 -1.39
CA TRP A 130 -15.07 -22.25 -2.79
C TRP A 130 -15.92 -23.36 -3.41
N HIS A 131 -15.59 -24.64 -3.16
CA HIS A 131 -16.30 -25.81 -3.70
C HIS A 131 -17.80 -25.85 -3.39
N HIS A 132 -18.25 -25.21 -2.30
CA HIS A 132 -19.68 -25.14 -1.96
C HIS A 132 -20.50 -24.39 -3.01
N ASN A 133 -19.87 -23.50 -3.79
CA ASN A 133 -20.56 -22.77 -4.87
C ASN A 133 -21.07 -23.75 -5.93
N PHE A 134 -20.30 -24.79 -6.22
CA PHE A 134 -20.65 -25.77 -7.23
C PHE A 134 -21.83 -26.65 -6.82
N TRP A 135 -22.07 -26.86 -5.52
CA TRP A 135 -23.29 -27.53 -5.04
C TRP A 135 -24.55 -26.71 -5.32
N ILE A 136 -24.47 -25.38 -5.23
CA ILE A 136 -25.56 -24.48 -5.62
C ILE A 136 -25.83 -24.61 -7.12
N LEU A 137 -24.78 -24.63 -7.94
CA LEU A 137 -24.89 -24.79 -9.40
C LEU A 137 -25.48 -26.15 -9.81
N VAL A 138 -25.10 -27.24 -9.14
CA VAL A 138 -25.71 -28.57 -9.33
C VAL A 138 -27.22 -28.53 -9.02
N GLY A 139 -27.61 -27.84 -7.94
CA GLY A 139 -29.02 -27.66 -7.59
C GLY A 139 -29.81 -26.94 -8.68
N PHE A 140 -29.28 -25.82 -9.21
CA PHE A 140 -29.92 -25.10 -10.32
C PHE A 140 -29.97 -25.92 -11.61
N ALA A 141 -28.89 -26.63 -11.94
CA ALA A 141 -28.83 -27.48 -13.12
C ALA A 141 -29.88 -28.61 -13.06
N ALA A 142 -30.06 -29.23 -11.89
CA ALA A 142 -31.09 -30.26 -11.69
C ALA A 142 -32.52 -29.70 -11.92
N ILE A 143 -32.79 -28.49 -11.42
CA ILE A 143 -34.08 -27.81 -11.66
C ILE A 143 -34.28 -27.54 -13.15
N LEU A 144 -33.24 -27.08 -13.85
CA LEU A 144 -33.29 -26.80 -15.29
C LEU A 144 -33.51 -28.06 -16.13
N ILE A 145 -32.86 -29.18 -15.79
CA ILE A 145 -33.07 -30.48 -16.46
C ILE A 145 -34.52 -30.95 -16.31
N ILE A 146 -35.10 -30.82 -15.12
CA ILE A 146 -36.50 -31.19 -14.88
C ILE A 146 -37.43 -30.24 -15.66
N SER A 147 -37.15 -28.95 -15.63
CA SER A 147 -37.98 -27.92 -16.27
C SER A 147 -37.94 -28.05 -17.80
N SER A 148 -36.77 -28.29 -18.39
CA SER A 148 -36.62 -28.50 -19.84
C SER A 148 -37.40 -29.73 -20.31
N TRP A 149 -37.40 -30.80 -19.53
CA TRP A 149 -38.25 -31.97 -19.80
C TRP A 149 -39.73 -31.60 -19.87
N PHE A 150 -40.26 -30.84 -18.90
CA PHE A 150 -41.67 -30.45 -18.91
C PHE A 150 -42.02 -29.49 -20.06
N ILE A 151 -41.14 -28.57 -20.41
CA ILE A 151 -41.37 -27.55 -21.45
C ILE A 151 -41.31 -28.18 -22.85
N PHE A 152 -40.31 -29.00 -23.13
CA PHE A 152 -40.02 -29.47 -24.49
C PHE A 152 -40.60 -30.85 -24.83
N LYS A 153 -41.07 -31.64 -23.86
CA LYS A 153 -41.59 -33.00 -24.12
C LYS A 153 -42.76 -33.06 -25.11
N ASN A 154 -43.56 -31.99 -25.20
CA ASN A 154 -44.69 -31.88 -26.14
C ASN A 154 -44.48 -30.77 -27.18
N PHE A 155 -43.25 -30.29 -27.35
CA PHE A 155 -42.93 -29.22 -28.28
C PHE A 155 -42.78 -29.81 -29.68
N ASP A 156 -43.83 -29.72 -30.48
CA ASP A 156 -43.90 -30.23 -31.84
C ASP A 156 -43.44 -29.14 -32.82
N THR A 157 -42.34 -29.37 -33.54
CA THR A 157 -41.85 -28.46 -34.58
C THR A 157 -42.68 -28.65 -35.85
N HIS A 158 -43.93 -28.21 -35.82
CA HIS A 158 -44.92 -28.39 -36.90
C HIS A 158 -44.63 -27.68 -38.23
N ASP A 159 -43.40 -27.18 -38.43
CA ASP A 159 -43.06 -26.23 -39.49
C ASP A 159 -41.68 -26.48 -40.11
N THR A 160 -41.16 -27.71 -40.05
CA THR A 160 -39.97 -28.08 -40.82
C THR A 160 -40.37 -28.43 -42.25
N GLU A 161 -40.63 -27.41 -43.09
CA GLU A 161 -40.28 -27.58 -44.50
C GLU A 161 -38.81 -28.01 -44.55
N LYS A 162 -38.48 -29.00 -45.39
CA LYS A 162 -37.09 -29.46 -45.53
C LYS A 162 -36.21 -28.25 -45.81
N ASP A 163 -35.22 -28.02 -44.96
CA ASP A 163 -34.22 -26.98 -45.17
C ASP A 163 -33.58 -27.16 -46.56
N ASP A 164 -33.84 -26.22 -47.46
CA ASP A 164 -33.41 -26.28 -48.86
C ASP A 164 -31.90 -26.07 -49.02
N TYR A 165 -31.18 -25.71 -47.94
CA TYR A 165 -29.76 -25.40 -47.97
C TYR A 165 -28.92 -26.33 -47.08
N THR A 166 -27.84 -26.87 -47.63
CA THR A 166 -26.81 -27.51 -46.81
C THR A 166 -26.03 -26.47 -46.01
N LEU A 167 -25.45 -26.85 -44.86
CA LEU A 167 -24.59 -25.97 -44.04
C LEU A 167 -23.52 -25.24 -44.87
N ARG A 168 -22.93 -25.94 -45.84
CA ARG A 168 -21.91 -25.38 -46.73
C ARG A 168 -22.47 -24.29 -47.64
N GLU A 169 -23.72 -24.42 -48.09
CA GLU A 169 -24.41 -23.43 -48.90
C GLU A 169 -24.80 -22.22 -48.06
N LYS A 170 -25.32 -22.43 -46.84
CA LYS A 170 -25.62 -21.35 -45.89
C LYS A 170 -24.38 -20.48 -45.62
N LEU A 171 -23.24 -21.11 -45.29
CA LEU A 171 -21.98 -20.38 -45.04
C LEU A 171 -21.49 -19.62 -46.28
N ARG A 172 -21.62 -20.21 -47.47
CA ARG A 172 -21.22 -19.55 -48.73
C ARG A 172 -22.05 -18.32 -49.04
N ILE A 173 -23.32 -18.31 -48.66
CA ILE A 173 -24.25 -17.20 -48.86
C ILE A 173 -24.03 -16.10 -47.82
N ILE A 174 -23.83 -16.46 -46.54
CA ILE A 174 -23.82 -15.54 -45.41
C ILE A 174 -22.47 -14.80 -45.28
N LEU A 175 -21.34 -15.51 -45.35
CA LEU A 175 -20.00 -14.96 -45.05
C LEU A 175 -19.56 -13.75 -45.90
N PRO A 176 -19.94 -13.60 -47.17
CA PRO A 176 -19.59 -12.40 -47.95
C PRO A 176 -20.31 -11.11 -47.52
N SER A 177 -21.33 -11.19 -46.66
CA SER A 177 -22.17 -10.04 -46.31
C SER A 177 -21.49 -9.06 -45.38
N LYS A 178 -21.40 -7.79 -45.79
CA LYS A 178 -20.89 -6.70 -44.94
C LYS A 178 -21.72 -6.48 -43.68
N LYS A 179 -23.04 -6.68 -43.74
CA LYS A 179 -23.94 -6.53 -42.59
C LYS A 179 -23.66 -7.58 -41.51
N LEU A 180 -23.35 -8.81 -41.92
CA LEU A 180 -22.93 -9.88 -41.01
C LEU A 180 -21.66 -9.47 -40.26
N TRP A 181 -20.62 -9.01 -40.97
CA TRP A 181 -19.35 -8.62 -40.35
C TRP A 181 -19.48 -7.40 -39.42
N ILE A 182 -20.33 -6.43 -39.76
CA ILE A 182 -20.62 -5.29 -38.88
C ILE A 182 -21.37 -5.76 -37.63
N GLY A 183 -22.38 -6.61 -37.77
CA GLY A 183 -23.09 -7.20 -36.62
C GLY A 183 -22.17 -8.03 -35.73
N LEU A 184 -21.29 -8.84 -36.33
CA LEU A 184 -20.29 -9.65 -35.64
C LEU A 184 -19.32 -8.78 -34.83
N LEU A 185 -18.76 -7.73 -35.43
CA LEU A 185 -17.85 -6.82 -34.73
C LEU A 185 -18.55 -6.03 -33.63
N ALA A 186 -19.81 -5.61 -33.86
CA ALA A 186 -20.58 -4.86 -32.87
C ALA A 186 -20.90 -5.72 -31.65
N GLU A 187 -21.41 -6.94 -31.84
CA GLU A 187 -21.68 -7.88 -30.74
C GLU A 187 -20.41 -8.29 -30.01
N ALA A 188 -19.33 -8.56 -30.76
CA ALA A 188 -18.04 -8.89 -30.15
C ALA A 188 -17.52 -7.75 -29.29
N GLY A 189 -17.58 -6.49 -29.76
CA GLY A 189 -17.19 -5.33 -28.98
C GLY A 189 -18.05 -5.14 -27.73
N LEU A 190 -19.37 -5.29 -27.85
CA LEU A 190 -20.31 -5.14 -26.73
C LEU A 190 -20.08 -6.19 -25.63
N LEU A 191 -19.97 -7.48 -25.98
CA LEU A 191 -19.69 -8.53 -25.00
C LEU A 191 -18.27 -8.42 -24.42
N THR A 192 -17.29 -8.05 -25.25
CA THR A 192 -15.92 -7.81 -24.79
C THR A 192 -15.88 -6.74 -23.71
N THR A 193 -16.46 -5.56 -23.97
CA THR A 193 -16.47 -4.47 -23.00
C THR A 193 -17.23 -4.86 -21.73
N GLN A 194 -18.35 -5.55 -21.87
CA GLN A 194 -19.14 -6.03 -20.72
C GLN A 194 -18.33 -6.98 -19.83
N ASP A 195 -17.70 -7.99 -20.44
CA ASP A 195 -17.04 -9.06 -19.71
C ASP A 195 -15.69 -8.59 -19.14
N SER A 196 -14.95 -7.75 -19.87
CA SER A 196 -13.78 -7.01 -19.35
C SER A 196 -14.14 -6.24 -18.09
N PHE A 197 -15.27 -5.52 -18.07
CA PHE A 197 -15.68 -4.78 -16.87
C PHE A 197 -16.03 -5.73 -15.71
N SER A 198 -16.83 -6.77 -15.98
CA SER A 198 -17.34 -7.69 -14.96
C SER A 198 -16.24 -8.51 -14.26
N GLN A 199 -15.20 -8.91 -14.99
CA GLN A 199 -14.13 -9.78 -14.47
C GLN A 199 -13.11 -8.99 -13.65
N TRP A 200 -12.84 -7.74 -14.03
CA TRP A 200 -11.72 -6.96 -13.49
C TRP A 200 -12.11 -5.96 -12.42
N ILE A 201 -13.38 -5.56 -12.31
CA ILE A 201 -13.80 -4.59 -11.31
C ILE A 201 -13.55 -5.08 -9.88
N ALA A 202 -13.73 -6.37 -9.59
CA ALA A 202 -13.46 -6.91 -8.25
C ALA A 202 -11.96 -6.90 -7.89
N PRO A 203 -11.04 -7.44 -8.71
CA PRO A 203 -9.60 -7.29 -8.49
C PRO A 203 -9.15 -5.82 -8.42
N TYR A 204 -9.63 -4.97 -9.32
CA TYR A 204 -9.30 -3.54 -9.34
C TYR A 204 -9.70 -2.85 -8.03
N VAL A 205 -10.93 -3.08 -7.56
CA VAL A 205 -11.43 -2.49 -6.30
C VAL A 205 -10.73 -3.11 -5.08
N LYS A 206 -10.36 -4.39 -5.13
CA LYS A 206 -9.58 -5.03 -4.07
C LYS A 206 -8.18 -4.41 -3.96
N ASP A 207 -7.43 -4.38 -5.05
CA ASP A 207 -5.99 -4.10 -5.02
C ASP A 207 -5.68 -2.59 -5.05
N LEU A 208 -6.54 -1.76 -5.66
CA LEU A 208 -6.33 -0.30 -5.74
C LEU A 208 -7.23 0.51 -4.80
N LYS A 209 -8.33 -0.06 -4.28
CA LYS A 209 -9.20 0.61 -3.29
C LYS A 209 -9.15 -0.03 -1.91
N GLY A 210 -8.35 -1.10 -1.72
CA GLY A 210 -8.13 -1.74 -0.42
C GLY A 210 -9.37 -2.42 0.15
N LEU A 211 -10.41 -2.70 -0.66
CA LEU A 211 -11.62 -3.36 -0.17
C LEU A 211 -11.39 -4.87 -0.05
N SER A 212 -11.70 -5.44 1.12
CA SER A 212 -11.50 -6.86 1.42
C SER A 212 -12.82 -7.57 1.77
N ASN A 213 -12.78 -8.87 2.11
CA ASN A 213 -13.89 -9.60 2.73
C ASN A 213 -15.22 -9.59 1.96
N GLY A 214 -15.17 -9.83 0.65
CA GLY A 214 -16.36 -9.94 -0.21
C GLY A 214 -16.97 -8.60 -0.66
N GLN A 215 -16.52 -7.46 -0.10
CA GLN A 215 -16.97 -6.12 -0.51
C GLN A 215 -16.74 -5.79 -2.00
N PRO A 216 -15.63 -6.21 -2.65
CA PRO A 216 -15.45 -5.97 -4.08
C PRO A 216 -16.57 -6.56 -4.96
N GLN A 217 -17.26 -7.60 -4.48
CA GLN A 217 -18.36 -8.23 -5.21
C GLN A 217 -19.60 -7.33 -5.30
N TYR A 218 -19.76 -6.35 -4.39
CA TYR A 218 -20.84 -5.37 -4.49
C TYR A 218 -20.66 -4.44 -5.70
N ALA A 219 -19.42 -4.14 -6.08
CA ALA A 219 -19.14 -3.36 -7.29
C ALA A 219 -19.52 -4.15 -8.57
N VAL A 220 -19.24 -5.46 -8.58
CA VAL A 220 -19.67 -6.37 -9.67
C VAL A 220 -21.20 -6.43 -9.75
N ALA A 221 -21.89 -6.59 -8.61
CA ALA A 221 -23.35 -6.59 -8.57
C ALA A 221 -23.96 -5.25 -9.02
N GLY A 222 -23.35 -4.13 -8.65
CA GLY A 222 -23.75 -2.78 -9.08
C GLY A 222 -23.63 -2.59 -10.59
N PHE A 223 -22.57 -3.11 -11.21
CA PHE A 223 -22.40 -3.11 -12.67
C PHE A 223 -23.54 -3.87 -13.36
N TRP A 224 -23.79 -5.12 -12.97
CA TRP A 224 -24.88 -5.92 -13.54
C TRP A 224 -26.27 -5.33 -13.27
N GLY A 225 -26.45 -4.65 -12.14
CA GLY A 225 -27.68 -3.93 -11.81
C GLY A 225 -27.91 -2.75 -12.76
N GLY A 226 -26.85 -2.00 -13.09
CA GLY A 226 -26.87 -0.95 -14.10
C GLY A 226 -27.20 -1.50 -15.50
N LEU A 227 -26.61 -2.63 -15.89
CA LEU A 227 -26.90 -3.30 -17.16
C LEU A 227 -28.36 -3.75 -17.24
N MET A 228 -28.89 -4.35 -16.17
CA MET A 228 -30.30 -4.75 -16.06
C MET A 228 -31.24 -3.56 -16.27
N VAL A 229 -30.96 -2.42 -15.63
CA VAL A 229 -31.71 -1.17 -15.83
C VAL A 229 -31.59 -0.68 -17.28
N GLY A 230 -30.39 -0.77 -17.87
CA GLY A 230 -30.14 -0.41 -19.26
C GLY A 230 -31.01 -1.17 -20.27
N PHE A 231 -31.25 -2.47 -20.05
CA PHE A 231 -32.13 -3.27 -20.92
C PHE A 231 -33.56 -2.72 -20.98
N PHE A 232 -34.07 -2.07 -19.94
CA PHE A 232 -35.38 -1.43 -19.95
C PHE A 232 -35.45 -0.14 -20.78
N PHE A 233 -34.32 0.57 -20.96
CA PHE A 233 -34.26 1.83 -21.70
C PHE A 233 -33.97 1.65 -23.20
N GLY A 234 -33.48 0.48 -23.61
CA GLY A 234 -33.23 0.16 -25.01
C GLY A 234 -32.13 -0.88 -25.15
N PRO A 235 -32.43 -2.13 -25.53
CA PRO A 235 -31.46 -3.21 -25.53
C PRO A 235 -30.53 -3.10 -26.74
N LEU A 236 -29.34 -2.52 -26.53
CA LEU A 236 -28.37 -2.29 -27.60
C LEU A 236 -27.93 -3.60 -28.27
N MET A 237 -27.62 -4.64 -27.49
CA MET A 237 -27.24 -5.98 -27.97
C MET A 237 -28.33 -6.63 -28.85
N PRO A 238 -29.57 -6.87 -28.38
CA PRO A 238 -30.65 -7.38 -29.25
C PRO A 238 -30.87 -6.59 -30.53
N ASN A 239 -30.69 -5.25 -30.51
CA ASN A 239 -30.82 -4.42 -31.70
C ASN A 239 -29.66 -4.63 -32.69
N THR A 240 -28.42 -4.69 -32.22
CA THR A 240 -27.25 -4.93 -33.08
C THR A 240 -27.28 -6.34 -33.68
N LEU A 241 -27.70 -7.33 -32.91
CA LEU A 241 -27.94 -8.70 -33.38
C LEU A 241 -29.01 -8.72 -34.49
N SER A 242 -30.16 -8.08 -34.25
CA SER A 242 -31.26 -8.00 -35.24
C SER A 242 -30.81 -7.34 -36.54
N ILE A 243 -30.05 -6.24 -36.48
CA ILE A 243 -29.54 -5.52 -37.67
C ILE A 243 -28.60 -6.41 -38.49
N GLY A 244 -27.76 -7.21 -37.83
CA GLY A 244 -26.84 -8.13 -38.49
C GLY A 244 -27.53 -9.20 -39.33
N VAL A 245 -28.79 -9.55 -38.99
CA VAL A 245 -29.51 -10.69 -39.55
C VAL A 245 -30.82 -10.35 -40.28
N GLU A 246 -31.25 -9.08 -40.28
CA GLU A 246 -32.54 -8.60 -40.80
C GLU A 246 -32.81 -8.93 -42.28
N CYS A 247 -31.76 -9.14 -43.10
CA CYS A 247 -31.89 -9.30 -44.55
C CYS A 247 -31.96 -10.76 -45.04
N TRP A 248 -32.10 -11.73 -44.15
CA TRP A 248 -32.01 -13.16 -44.50
C TRP A 248 -33.34 -13.89 -44.33
N SER A 249 -33.56 -14.96 -45.11
CA SER A 249 -34.66 -15.90 -44.88
C SER A 249 -34.52 -16.56 -43.50
N ARG A 250 -35.62 -17.12 -42.97
CA ARG A 250 -35.68 -17.73 -41.63
C ARG A 250 -34.53 -18.72 -41.39
N GLU A 251 -34.21 -19.53 -42.39
CA GLU A 251 -33.19 -20.61 -42.35
C GLU A 251 -31.75 -20.06 -42.35
N LEU A 252 -31.52 -18.93 -43.03
CA LEU A 252 -30.22 -18.25 -43.09
C LEU A 252 -30.01 -17.30 -41.89
N LYS A 253 -31.11 -16.75 -41.35
CA LYS A 253 -31.13 -15.89 -40.16
C LYS A 253 -30.66 -16.64 -38.92
N ASN A 254 -31.10 -17.89 -38.74
CA ASN A 254 -30.67 -18.76 -37.64
C ASN A 254 -29.15 -19.01 -37.69
N ALA A 255 -28.64 -19.44 -38.85
CA ALA A 255 -27.21 -19.68 -39.04
C ALA A 255 -26.37 -18.40 -38.84
N ALA A 256 -26.84 -17.25 -39.33
CA ALA A 256 -26.15 -15.97 -39.15
C ALA A 256 -26.13 -15.53 -37.66
N THR A 257 -27.24 -15.71 -36.94
CA THR A 257 -27.36 -15.41 -35.50
C THR A 257 -26.38 -16.24 -34.69
N SER A 258 -26.32 -17.55 -34.93
CA SER A 258 -25.37 -18.45 -34.26
C SER A 258 -23.91 -18.08 -34.52
N ILE A 259 -23.56 -17.66 -35.75
CA ILE A 259 -22.19 -17.24 -36.10
C ILE A 259 -21.81 -15.94 -35.38
N ILE A 260 -22.71 -14.96 -35.35
CA ILE A 260 -22.49 -13.69 -34.64
C ILE A 260 -22.28 -13.97 -33.14
N MET A 261 -23.18 -14.75 -32.52
CA MET A 261 -23.09 -15.09 -31.09
C MET A 261 -21.81 -15.85 -30.75
N ALA A 262 -21.46 -16.89 -31.50
CA ALA A 262 -20.25 -17.67 -31.25
C ALA A 262 -18.97 -16.82 -31.37
N THR A 263 -18.92 -15.91 -32.34
CA THR A 263 -17.76 -15.03 -32.51
C THR A 263 -17.69 -13.96 -31.41
N SER A 264 -18.84 -13.47 -30.95
CA SER A 264 -18.89 -12.50 -29.86
C SER A 264 -18.42 -13.09 -28.53
N LEU A 265 -18.78 -14.33 -28.23
CA LEU A 265 -18.25 -15.09 -27.08
C LEU A 265 -16.74 -15.31 -27.20
N PHE A 266 -16.23 -15.58 -28.40
CA PHE A 266 -14.79 -15.68 -28.64
C PHE A 266 -14.05 -14.35 -28.34
N GLY A 267 -14.60 -13.21 -28.77
CA GLY A 267 -14.05 -11.88 -28.47
C GLY A 267 -14.00 -11.59 -26.97
N SER A 268 -15.09 -11.90 -26.25
CA SER A 268 -15.20 -11.72 -24.80
C SER A 268 -14.20 -12.55 -23.99
N LEU A 269 -13.61 -13.58 -24.59
CA LEU A 269 -12.58 -14.39 -23.97
C LEU A 269 -11.18 -13.79 -24.11
N LEU A 270 -10.83 -13.32 -25.32
CA LEU A 270 -9.47 -12.90 -25.64
C LEU A 270 -9.07 -11.61 -24.93
N ALA A 271 -9.98 -10.66 -24.81
CA ALA A 271 -9.69 -9.35 -24.27
C ALA A 271 -9.41 -9.37 -22.76
N PRO A 272 -10.23 -9.98 -21.89
CA PRO A 272 -9.88 -10.13 -20.47
C PRO A 272 -8.57 -10.89 -20.25
N PHE A 273 -8.25 -11.87 -21.10
CA PHE A 273 -6.98 -12.58 -21.05
C PHE A 273 -5.79 -11.68 -21.41
N ALA A 274 -5.88 -10.94 -22.52
CA ALA A 274 -4.84 -10.00 -22.94
C ALA A 274 -4.62 -8.90 -21.89
N LEU A 275 -5.72 -8.40 -21.31
CA LEU A 275 -5.72 -7.51 -20.16
C LEU A 275 -5.03 -8.14 -18.94
N SER A 276 -5.19 -9.44 -18.71
CA SER A 276 -4.51 -10.15 -17.61
C SER A 276 -3.01 -10.16 -17.76
N GLN A 277 -2.52 -10.47 -18.97
CA GLN A 277 -1.10 -10.45 -19.24
C GLN A 277 -0.53 -9.03 -19.12
N ALA A 278 -1.28 -8.02 -19.59
CA ALA A 278 -0.87 -6.62 -19.48
C ALA A 278 -0.89 -6.10 -18.04
N ALA A 279 -1.85 -6.51 -17.21
CA ALA A 279 -1.93 -6.12 -15.80
C ALA A 279 -0.78 -6.69 -14.97
N ASP A 280 -0.36 -7.94 -15.26
CA ASP A 280 0.78 -8.58 -14.62
C ASP A 280 2.10 -7.86 -14.96
N GLU A 281 2.23 -7.30 -16.17
CA GLU A 281 3.46 -6.65 -16.65
C GLU A 281 3.52 -5.13 -16.33
N PHE A 282 2.38 -4.43 -16.37
CA PHE A 282 2.32 -2.95 -16.32
C PHE A 282 1.47 -2.37 -15.16
N SER A 283 1.00 -3.20 -14.22
CA SER A 283 0.09 -2.86 -13.11
C SER A 283 -1.40 -2.74 -13.48
N LEU A 284 -2.26 -3.09 -12.52
CA LEU A 284 -3.73 -2.91 -12.57
C LEU A 284 -4.18 -1.45 -12.77
N LYS A 285 -3.28 -0.47 -12.61
CA LYS A 285 -3.56 0.95 -12.90
C LYS A 285 -3.90 1.21 -14.37
N ILE A 286 -3.51 0.31 -15.28
CA ILE A 286 -3.84 0.39 -16.71
C ILE A 286 -5.32 0.08 -17.01
N PHE A 287 -6.06 -0.48 -16.05
CA PHE A 287 -7.41 -0.96 -16.28
C PHE A 287 -8.42 0.14 -16.67
N PRO A 288 -8.55 1.29 -15.94
CA PRO A 288 -9.44 2.37 -16.38
C PRO A 288 -9.16 2.93 -17.78
N PRO A 289 -7.90 3.25 -18.17
CA PRO A 289 -7.64 3.76 -19.52
C PRO A 289 -7.92 2.72 -20.61
N VAL A 290 -7.65 1.43 -20.39
CA VAL A 290 -7.97 0.40 -21.39
C VAL A 290 -9.49 0.25 -21.57
N LEU A 291 -10.26 0.23 -20.48
CA LEU A 291 -11.73 0.19 -20.56
C LEU A 291 -12.30 1.38 -21.33
N ILE A 292 -11.74 2.58 -21.13
CA ILE A 292 -12.16 3.78 -21.87
C ILE A 292 -11.92 3.58 -23.36
N VAL A 293 -10.73 3.10 -23.75
CA VAL A 293 -10.39 2.82 -25.15
C VAL A 293 -11.30 1.75 -25.74
N GLU A 294 -11.55 0.66 -25.03
CA GLU A 294 -12.49 -0.40 -25.44
C GLU A 294 -13.91 0.17 -25.65
N CYS A 295 -14.42 0.96 -24.70
CA CYS A 295 -15.72 1.62 -24.83
C CYS A 295 -15.80 2.53 -26.06
N PHE A 296 -14.74 3.29 -26.36
CA PHE A 296 -14.67 4.14 -27.55
C PHE A 296 -14.67 3.34 -28.84
N ILE A 297 -13.87 2.26 -28.92
CA ILE A 297 -13.82 1.37 -30.09
C ILE A 297 -15.20 0.72 -30.30
N THR A 298 -15.80 0.17 -29.24
CA THR A 298 -17.13 -0.43 -29.29
C THR A 298 -18.19 0.58 -29.73
N ALA A 299 -18.18 1.82 -29.20
CA ALA A 299 -19.10 2.87 -29.61
C ALA A 299 -18.97 3.23 -31.10
N ILE A 300 -17.73 3.29 -31.63
CA ILE A 300 -17.47 3.53 -33.06
C ILE A 300 -18.03 2.38 -33.89
N ILE A 301 -17.74 1.12 -33.54
CA ILE A 301 -18.23 -0.07 -34.27
C ILE A 301 -19.77 -0.10 -34.26
N VAL A 302 -20.38 0.10 -33.10
CA VAL A 302 -21.83 0.15 -32.95
C VAL A 302 -22.43 1.30 -33.76
N SER A 303 -21.78 2.46 -33.85
CA SER A 303 -22.28 3.58 -34.68
C SER A 303 -22.41 3.21 -36.17
N PHE A 304 -21.54 2.34 -36.69
CA PHE A 304 -21.65 1.85 -38.07
C PHE A 304 -22.90 0.99 -38.31
N THR A 305 -23.45 0.34 -37.28
CA THR A 305 -24.74 -0.36 -37.37
C THR A 305 -25.90 0.62 -37.62
N PHE A 306 -25.78 1.87 -37.15
CA PHE A 306 -26.78 2.92 -37.34
C PHE A 306 -26.56 3.72 -38.64
N VAL A 307 -25.32 3.86 -39.12
CA VAL A 307 -24.98 4.55 -40.38
C VAL A 307 -25.38 3.71 -41.61
N THR A 308 -25.45 2.39 -41.47
CA THR A 308 -25.85 1.47 -42.56
C THR A 308 -27.35 1.26 -42.68
N ARG A 309 -28.18 1.94 -41.87
CA ARG A 309 -29.61 2.04 -42.14
C ARG A 309 -29.81 2.78 -43.47
N PRO A 310 -30.45 2.18 -44.48
CA PRO A 310 -30.96 2.98 -45.56
C PRO A 310 -32.01 3.93 -44.96
N ILE A 311 -31.80 5.23 -45.12
CA ILE A 311 -32.93 6.16 -45.21
C ILE A 311 -33.79 5.57 -46.34
N LYS A 312 -35.06 5.27 -46.09
CA LYS A 312 -35.98 4.80 -47.15
C LYS A 312 -36.04 5.85 -48.26
N GLU A 313 -35.19 5.71 -49.27
CA GLU A 313 -35.36 6.29 -50.61
C GLU A 313 -36.26 5.33 -51.39
N GLU A 314 -37.56 5.62 -51.36
CA GLU A 314 -38.53 5.04 -52.27
C GLU A 314 -38.61 5.93 -53.52
N GLU A 315 -37.54 6.00 -54.32
CA GLU A 315 -37.58 6.77 -55.58
C GLU A 315 -36.77 6.21 -56.78
N ASP A 316 -36.19 4.99 -56.71
CA ASP A 316 -35.36 4.44 -57.81
C ASP A 316 -35.77 3.02 -58.32
N ILE A 317 -37.08 2.75 -58.54
CA ILE A 317 -37.54 1.55 -59.29
C ILE A 317 -38.29 1.91 -60.59
N LEU A 318 -38.15 3.14 -61.09
CA LEU A 318 -38.66 3.51 -62.41
C LEU A 318 -37.60 4.24 -63.24
N ASN A 319 -36.44 3.60 -63.47
CA ASN A 319 -35.81 3.51 -64.80
C ASN A 319 -34.38 2.97 -64.70
N TYR A 320 -34.14 1.90 -65.46
CA TYR A 320 -32.97 1.68 -66.34
C TYR A 320 -32.29 0.32 -66.18
N LYS A 321 -32.24 -0.36 -67.33
CA LYS A 321 -31.76 -1.72 -67.58
C LYS A 321 -30.23 -1.83 -67.50
N SER A 322 -29.77 -3.06 -67.24
CA SER A 322 -28.43 -3.61 -67.54
C SER A 322 -27.29 -3.06 -66.65
N THR A 323 -26.84 -3.77 -65.62
CA THR A 323 -26.00 -4.99 -65.71
C THR A 323 -25.82 -5.58 -64.28
N LYS A 324 -25.75 -6.91 -64.16
CA LYS A 324 -25.50 -7.69 -62.91
C LYS A 324 -24.11 -7.40 -62.29
N PRO A 325 -23.80 -7.78 -61.01
CA PRO A 325 -24.56 -8.62 -60.07
C PRO A 325 -24.70 -8.06 -58.61
N GLU A 326 -25.43 -8.83 -57.77
CA GLU A 326 -25.47 -8.83 -56.28
C GLU A 326 -26.39 -7.83 -55.54
N SER A 327 -27.60 -8.28 -55.19
CA SER A 327 -28.06 -8.51 -53.80
C SER A 327 -29.60 -8.47 -53.71
N CYS A 328 -30.14 -9.46 -53.00
CA CYS A 328 -31.47 -9.50 -52.35
C CYS A 328 -32.68 -8.94 -53.11
N THR A 329 -33.40 -9.78 -53.87
CA THR A 329 -34.83 -9.57 -54.15
C THR A 329 -35.60 -10.89 -54.06
N ASN A 330 -36.61 -10.94 -53.18
CA ASN A 330 -37.58 -12.03 -53.12
C ASN A 330 -38.46 -12.06 -54.38
N SER A 331 -39.09 -13.20 -54.66
CA SER A 331 -39.95 -13.45 -55.83
C SER A 331 -41.02 -12.37 -56.00
N ALA A 332 -41.18 -11.89 -57.24
CA ALA A 332 -42.11 -10.83 -57.62
C ALA A 332 -43.57 -11.31 -57.81
N ASN A 333 -43.95 -12.48 -57.28
CA ASN A 333 -45.30 -13.04 -57.43
C ASN A 333 -46.18 -12.70 -56.20
N PRO A 334 -47.18 -11.82 -56.34
CA PRO A 334 -48.02 -11.39 -55.21
C PRO A 334 -48.96 -12.49 -54.67
N ASN A 335 -49.10 -13.61 -55.38
CA ASN A 335 -49.91 -14.74 -54.91
C ASN A 335 -49.25 -15.55 -53.78
N ASP A 336 -47.95 -15.36 -53.53
CA ASP A 336 -47.21 -16.08 -52.49
C ASP A 336 -47.45 -15.47 -51.08
N TRP A 337 -48.15 -14.32 -50.96
CA TRP A 337 -48.29 -13.54 -49.72
C TRP A 337 -49.74 -13.32 -49.23
N GLY A 338 -50.74 -14.04 -49.77
CA GLY A 338 -52.06 -14.19 -49.16
C GLY A 338 -52.98 -12.97 -48.99
N ALA A 339 -52.61 -11.76 -49.44
CA ALA A 339 -53.40 -10.55 -49.19
C ALA A 339 -54.41 -10.23 -50.31
N ARG A 340 -55.70 -10.41 -50.02
CA ARG A 340 -56.83 -9.89 -50.85
C ARG A 340 -57.44 -8.64 -50.20
N ASN A 341 -57.66 -7.64 -51.06
CA ASN A 341 -58.63 -6.52 -51.01
C ASN A 341 -58.14 -5.16 -50.46
N TRP A 342 -58.23 -4.17 -51.36
CA TRP A 342 -57.88 -2.76 -51.21
C TRP A 342 -59.12 -1.92 -50.83
N GLN A 343 -59.04 -1.17 -49.73
CA GLN A 343 -59.85 0.04 -49.49
C GLN A 343 -58.96 1.15 -48.92
N SER A 344 -59.15 2.38 -49.42
CA SER A 344 -58.40 3.59 -49.05
C SER A 344 -58.90 4.17 -47.74
N GLU A 345 -57.97 4.53 -46.85
CA GLU A 345 -58.25 5.08 -45.53
C GLU A 345 -58.07 6.61 -45.48
N PRO A 346 -58.70 7.31 -44.52
CA PRO A 346 -58.80 8.78 -44.51
C PRO A 346 -57.48 9.53 -44.32
N ASP A 347 -56.40 8.84 -43.98
CA ASP A 347 -55.06 9.37 -43.73
C ASP A 347 -54.12 9.32 -44.96
N ASP A 348 -54.61 8.82 -46.10
CA ASP A 348 -53.88 8.81 -47.39
C ASP A 348 -53.40 10.21 -47.85
N TYR A 349 -53.92 11.31 -47.27
CA TYR A 349 -53.44 12.67 -47.54
C TYR A 349 -52.06 12.99 -46.94
N LEU A 350 -51.58 12.21 -45.95
CA LEU A 350 -50.23 12.33 -45.40
C LEU A 350 -49.16 11.72 -46.33
N HIS A 351 -49.58 10.97 -47.34
CA HIS A 351 -48.71 10.10 -48.15
C HIS A 351 -48.58 10.51 -49.63
N ASN A 352 -48.95 11.75 -50.01
CA ASN A 352 -48.85 12.22 -51.40
C ASN A 352 -47.84 13.38 -51.59
N PRO A 353 -46.63 13.15 -52.13
CA PRO A 353 -45.56 14.14 -52.20
C PRO A 353 -45.54 14.90 -53.54
N THR A 354 -46.63 15.57 -53.92
CA THR A 354 -46.68 16.36 -55.16
C THR A 354 -46.95 17.86 -54.94
N THR A 355 -46.11 18.53 -54.13
CA THR A 355 -46.06 20.01 -54.15
C THR A 355 -44.62 20.56 -54.05
N LYS A 356 -43.98 20.68 -55.22
CA LYS A 356 -43.12 21.76 -55.72
C LYS A 356 -42.18 22.49 -54.72
N ASP A 357 -40.89 22.23 -54.81
CA ASP A 357 -39.92 23.12 -55.51
C ASP A 357 -38.48 22.56 -55.48
N GLY A 358 -38.18 21.67 -56.42
CA GLY A 358 -36.88 21.01 -56.60
C GLY A 358 -35.81 21.85 -57.33
N SER A 359 -35.62 23.13 -56.96
CA SER A 359 -34.62 23.99 -57.65
C SER A 359 -33.65 24.76 -56.74
N LYS A 360 -33.58 24.46 -55.44
CA LYS A 360 -32.64 25.12 -54.50
C LYS A 360 -31.82 24.19 -53.60
N ALA A 361 -31.61 22.93 -53.97
CA ALA A 361 -30.62 22.08 -53.31
C ALA A 361 -29.35 21.95 -54.17
N SER A 362 -28.77 23.08 -54.60
CA SER A 362 -27.44 23.06 -55.23
C SER A 362 -26.40 22.74 -54.15
N THR A 363 -25.75 21.58 -54.27
CA THR A 363 -24.34 21.32 -53.90
C THR A 363 -23.72 22.35 -52.96
N GLY A 364 -23.97 22.19 -51.65
CA GLY A 364 -23.23 22.92 -50.63
C GLY A 364 -21.82 22.34 -50.50
N SER A 365 -20.80 23.20 -50.48
CA SER A 365 -19.42 22.79 -50.20
C SER A 365 -19.36 21.98 -48.89
N ILE A 366 -18.64 20.86 -48.92
CA ILE A 366 -18.26 20.04 -47.74
C ILE A 366 -17.57 20.87 -46.64
N PHE A 367 -17.04 22.05 -46.97
CA PHE A 367 -16.54 23.03 -46.01
C PHE A 367 -17.64 24.03 -45.63
N THR A 368 -18.55 23.62 -44.76
CA THR A 368 -19.50 24.54 -44.12
C THR A 368 -18.90 25.14 -42.86
N VAL A 369 -19.18 26.42 -42.58
CA VAL A 369 -18.71 27.09 -41.34
C VAL A 369 -19.19 26.34 -40.09
N ARG A 370 -20.40 25.75 -40.14
CA ARG A 370 -20.91 24.85 -39.08
C ARG A 370 -20.09 23.57 -38.94
N GLY A 371 -19.71 22.93 -40.05
CA GLY A 371 -18.84 21.75 -40.04
C GLY A 371 -17.47 22.04 -39.45
N PHE A 372 -16.85 23.16 -39.83
CA PHE A 372 -15.57 23.60 -39.26
C PHE A 372 -15.65 23.96 -37.77
N ILE A 373 -16.73 24.62 -37.33
CA ILE A 373 -16.94 24.93 -35.91
C ILE A 373 -17.16 23.64 -35.11
N ASN A 374 -17.93 22.68 -35.62
CA ASN A 374 -18.19 21.41 -34.93
C ASN A 374 -16.95 20.51 -34.89
N LEU A 375 -16.20 20.36 -35.99
CA LEU A 375 -14.94 19.62 -36.02
C LEU A 375 -13.85 20.31 -35.19
N GLY A 376 -13.81 21.64 -35.20
CA GLY A 376 -12.91 22.44 -34.38
C GLY A 376 -13.20 22.27 -32.89
N PHE A 377 -14.48 22.36 -32.49
CA PHE A 377 -14.91 22.13 -31.11
C PHE A 377 -14.64 20.69 -30.67
N LEU A 378 -14.94 19.70 -31.52
CA LEU A 378 -14.64 18.29 -31.26
C LEU A 378 -13.13 18.06 -31.10
N SER A 379 -12.29 18.68 -31.94
CA SER A 379 -10.83 18.59 -31.82
C SER A 379 -10.32 19.25 -30.52
N LEU A 380 -10.96 20.34 -30.08
CA LEU A 380 -10.65 21.03 -28.83
C LEU A 380 -11.04 20.19 -27.62
N VAL A 381 -12.19 19.51 -27.67
CA VAL A 381 -12.63 18.56 -26.63
C VAL A 381 -11.70 17.34 -26.61
N ILE A 382 -11.33 16.79 -27.77
CA ILE A 382 -10.36 15.68 -27.85
C ILE A 382 -9.01 16.10 -27.29
N ALA A 383 -8.50 17.28 -27.63
CA ALA A 383 -7.24 17.80 -27.09
C ALA A 383 -7.32 18.07 -25.58
N ALA A 384 -8.45 18.57 -25.07
CA ALA A 384 -8.67 18.77 -23.65
C ALA A 384 -8.73 17.44 -22.88
N LEU A 385 -9.37 16.40 -23.45
CA LEU A 385 -9.42 15.07 -22.85
C LEU A 385 -8.05 14.37 -22.93
N LEU A 386 -7.33 14.47 -24.05
CA LEU A 386 -5.96 13.96 -24.16
C LEU A 386 -5.02 14.68 -23.19
N MET A 387 -5.16 16.00 -23.01
CA MET A 387 -4.40 16.73 -22.00
C MET A 387 -4.81 16.35 -20.58
N LEU A 388 -6.08 16.06 -20.31
CA LEU A 388 -6.55 15.67 -18.98
C LEU A 388 -6.16 14.23 -18.59
N PHE A 389 -6.06 13.32 -19.56
CA PHE A 389 -5.90 11.87 -19.29
C PHE A 389 -4.60 11.26 -19.79
N ALA A 390 -3.83 11.94 -20.66
CA ALA A 390 -2.49 11.53 -21.06
C ALA A 390 -1.45 12.63 -20.79
N GLY A 391 -1.77 13.89 -21.13
CA GLY A 391 -0.90 15.03 -20.90
C GLY A 391 -0.72 15.37 -19.42
N TYR A 392 -1.77 15.28 -18.61
CA TYR A 392 -1.74 15.59 -17.18
C TYR A 392 -0.94 14.55 -16.40
N PRO A 393 -1.12 13.22 -16.60
CA PRO A 393 -0.23 12.22 -15.99
C PRO A 393 1.24 12.36 -16.38
N ILE A 394 1.54 12.63 -17.66
CA ILE A 394 2.93 12.88 -18.11
C ILE A 394 3.48 14.16 -17.48
N TYR A 395 2.67 15.23 -17.44
CA TYR A 395 3.06 16.47 -16.78
C TYR A 395 3.28 16.27 -15.28
N ASP A 396 2.46 15.48 -14.61
CA ASP A 396 2.55 15.15 -13.19
C ASP A 396 3.82 14.33 -12.88
N GLU A 397 4.13 13.33 -13.71
CA GLU A 397 5.34 12.51 -13.62
C GLU A 397 6.63 13.34 -13.80
N PHE A 398 6.60 14.36 -14.65
CA PHE A 398 7.75 15.23 -14.94
C PHE A 398 7.71 16.58 -14.21
N LYS A 399 6.75 16.80 -13.31
CA LYS A 399 6.69 18.00 -12.47
C LYS A 399 7.69 17.84 -11.32
N PRO A 400 8.53 18.85 -11.02
CA PRO A 400 9.36 18.81 -9.82
C PRO A 400 8.47 18.67 -8.58
N ASN A 401 8.68 17.57 -7.85
CA ASN A 401 7.87 17.14 -6.70
C ASN A 401 7.70 18.27 -5.68
N THR A 402 6.48 18.77 -5.60
CA THR A 402 5.93 19.36 -4.37
C THR A 402 4.89 18.37 -3.92
N HIS A 403 5.28 17.47 -3.00
CA HIS A 403 4.39 16.47 -2.43
C HIS A 403 3.23 17.18 -1.75
N THR A 404 2.04 17.12 -2.36
CA THR A 404 0.80 17.42 -1.67
C THR A 404 0.30 16.13 -1.05
N PRO A 405 0.19 16.05 0.30
CA PRO A 405 -0.18 14.85 1.02
C PRO A 405 -1.60 14.43 0.65
N SER A 406 -1.77 13.15 0.28
CA SER A 406 -3.07 12.52 0.07
C SER A 406 -3.53 11.70 1.28
N GLY A 407 -3.03 12.04 2.48
CA GLY A 407 -3.53 11.52 3.75
C GLY A 407 -4.77 12.31 4.19
N GLN A 408 -5.94 11.67 4.19
CA GLN A 408 -7.17 12.24 4.77
C GLN A 408 -7.14 12.35 6.31
N TYR A 409 -5.99 12.10 6.95
CA TYR A 409 -5.85 12.10 8.42
C TYR A 409 -5.06 13.29 8.99
N ALA A 410 -4.32 14.02 8.15
CA ALA A 410 -3.50 15.14 8.60
C ALA A 410 -3.77 16.40 7.78
N LYS A 411 -4.36 17.42 8.41
CA LYS A 411 -4.18 18.80 7.94
C LYS A 411 -2.94 19.33 8.61
N PHE A 412 -2.01 19.91 7.87
CA PHE A 412 -0.86 20.56 8.49
C PHE A 412 -1.24 21.99 8.80
N ASN A 413 -1.11 22.41 10.05
CA ASN A 413 -1.22 23.82 10.38
C ASN A 413 -0.01 24.59 9.79
N SER A 414 -0.03 25.92 9.86
CA SER A 414 1.07 26.77 9.36
C SER A 414 2.42 26.56 10.05
N THR A 415 2.49 25.70 11.07
CA THR A 415 3.73 25.32 11.77
C THR A 415 4.19 23.90 11.43
N GLY A 416 3.61 23.25 10.42
CA GLY A 416 3.99 21.90 9.99
C GLY A 416 3.57 20.78 10.96
N GLN A 417 2.76 21.10 11.97
CA GLN A 417 2.19 20.13 12.89
C GLN A 417 0.87 19.60 12.33
N VAL A 418 0.55 18.34 12.62
CA VAL A 418 -0.74 17.75 12.27
C VAL A 418 -1.85 18.42 13.11
N GLU A 419 -2.66 19.24 12.45
CA GLU A 419 -3.96 19.73 12.90
C GLU A 419 -4.95 18.56 12.91
N TRP A 420 -5.28 18.10 14.12
CA TRP A 420 -6.24 17.03 14.42
C TRP A 420 -7.63 17.37 13.87
N THR A 421 -7.92 16.98 12.64
CA THR A 421 -9.19 17.35 11.97
C THR A 421 -10.05 16.16 11.55
N VAL A 422 -9.70 14.94 11.98
CA VAL A 422 -10.61 13.78 11.93
C VAL A 422 -11.14 13.49 13.35
N PRO A 423 -12.46 13.40 13.56
CA PRO A 423 -13.07 13.29 14.89
C PRO A 423 -12.84 11.98 15.68
N ASP A 424 -12.25 10.93 15.09
CA ASP A 424 -12.35 9.56 15.62
C ASP A 424 -11.06 8.97 16.24
N ARG A 425 -9.90 9.63 16.15
CA ARG A 425 -8.65 9.17 16.78
C ARG A 425 -8.13 10.18 17.80
N ASN A 426 -8.27 9.86 19.08
CA ASN A 426 -7.77 10.63 20.20
C ASN A 426 -6.35 10.16 20.56
N LEU A 427 -5.62 10.97 21.34
CA LEU A 427 -4.31 10.59 21.88
C LEU A 427 -4.34 9.29 22.68
N ILE A 428 -5.45 9.04 23.39
CA ILE A 428 -5.70 7.79 24.08
C ILE A 428 -6.58 6.94 23.16
N ASP A 429 -6.07 5.76 22.80
CA ASP A 429 -6.83 4.79 22.02
C ASP A 429 -8.14 4.42 22.75
N LYS A 430 -9.22 4.34 21.99
CA LYS A 430 -10.55 3.99 22.49
C LYS A 430 -10.59 2.56 23.05
N ASP A 431 -9.72 1.69 22.54
CA ASP A 431 -9.64 0.28 22.91
C ASP A 431 -8.78 0.09 24.18
N THR A 432 -8.10 1.14 24.65
CA THR A 432 -7.30 1.08 25.89
C THR A 432 -8.20 0.82 27.11
N PRO A 433 -7.91 -0.22 27.92
CA PRO A 433 -8.66 -0.52 29.14
C PRO A 433 -8.68 0.64 30.14
N LYS A 434 -9.83 0.92 30.77
CA LYS A 434 -9.99 2.09 31.66
C LYS A 434 -9.24 1.96 32.99
N ASP A 435 -8.94 0.75 33.40
CA ASP A 435 -8.18 0.42 34.61
C ASP A 435 -6.70 0.80 34.49
N VAL A 436 -6.17 0.93 33.27
CA VAL A 436 -4.79 1.39 33.03
C VAL A 436 -4.68 2.90 32.78
N TYR A 437 -5.73 3.69 33.01
CA TYR A 437 -5.67 5.14 32.77
C TYR A 437 -4.87 5.90 33.84
N THR A 438 -4.57 5.25 34.96
CA THR A 438 -3.92 5.87 36.11
C THR A 438 -3.00 4.87 36.77
N LEU A 439 -1.77 5.28 37.04
CA LEU A 439 -0.84 4.55 37.89
C LEU A 439 -0.77 5.28 39.23
N SER A 440 -0.88 4.55 40.34
CA SER A 440 -0.95 5.13 41.68
C SER A 440 0.35 5.79 42.14
N SER A 441 1.48 5.37 41.58
CA SER A 441 2.82 5.87 41.86
C SER A 441 3.68 5.72 40.62
N GLY A 442 4.77 6.50 40.53
CA GLY A 442 5.87 6.19 39.63
C GLY A 442 6.74 5.07 40.18
N PHE A 443 7.92 4.91 39.57
CA PHE A 443 8.94 3.95 39.97
C PHE A 443 10.06 4.60 40.78
N GLY A 444 10.79 3.78 41.53
CA GLY A 444 11.90 4.22 42.37
C GLY A 444 11.42 5.07 43.55
N THR A 445 11.93 6.30 43.66
CA THR A 445 11.58 7.25 44.72
C THR A 445 10.34 8.10 44.39
N ASP A 446 9.78 7.96 43.19
CA ASP A 446 8.66 8.78 42.72
C ASP A 446 7.29 8.27 43.22
N ASN A 447 6.66 9.03 44.10
CA ASN A 447 5.36 8.72 44.69
C ASN A 447 4.19 9.50 44.04
N ARG A 448 4.42 10.17 42.91
CA ARG A 448 3.36 10.94 42.22
C ARG A 448 2.39 10.01 41.51
N GLU A 449 1.12 10.42 41.42
CA GLU A 449 0.10 9.74 40.60
C GLU A 449 0.32 10.07 39.12
N TYR A 450 0.37 9.05 38.26
CA TYR A 450 0.56 9.21 36.82
C TYR A 450 -0.76 8.99 36.07
N LYS A 451 -0.97 9.76 35.00
CA LYS A 451 -2.10 9.63 34.08
C LYS A 451 -1.64 9.25 32.70
N LEU A 452 -2.41 8.39 32.06
CA LEU A 452 -2.23 8.05 30.66
C LEU A 452 -2.47 9.29 29.80
N VAL A 453 -1.49 9.65 28.96
CA VAL A 453 -1.54 10.80 28.06
C VAL A 453 -1.53 10.40 26.58
N PHE A 454 -1.04 9.20 26.27
CA PHE A 454 -1.08 8.62 24.94
C PHE A 454 -1.12 7.09 25.01
N SER A 455 -1.86 6.46 24.09
CA SER A 455 -1.84 5.02 23.88
C SER A 455 -2.15 4.65 22.43
N ASP A 456 -1.59 3.54 21.98
CA ASP A 456 -2.00 2.84 20.77
C ASP A 456 -2.03 1.34 21.08
N GLU A 457 -3.21 0.72 20.94
CA GLU A 457 -3.41 -0.71 21.22
C GLU A 457 -3.36 -1.57 19.95
N PHE A 458 -3.03 -0.96 18.80
CA PHE A 458 -2.85 -1.63 17.51
C PHE A 458 -3.97 -2.60 17.09
N SER A 459 -5.17 -2.40 17.64
CA SER A 459 -6.30 -3.34 17.55
C SER A 459 -6.96 -3.40 16.18
N GLN A 460 -6.71 -2.39 15.33
CA GLN A 460 -7.19 -2.35 13.96
C GLN A 460 -6.18 -3.02 13.02
N ASP A 461 -6.55 -4.13 12.40
CA ASP A 461 -5.72 -4.84 11.42
C ASP A 461 -5.56 -4.07 10.10
N GLY A 462 -4.43 -4.30 9.42
CA GLY A 462 -4.11 -3.78 8.10
C GLY A 462 -3.78 -2.29 8.07
N ARG A 463 -3.33 -1.70 9.18
CA ARG A 463 -2.87 -0.30 9.19
C ARG A 463 -1.64 -0.13 8.31
N SER A 464 -1.62 1.02 7.64
CA SER A 464 -0.52 1.51 6.84
C SER A 464 0.20 2.61 7.61
N PHE A 465 1.54 2.62 7.53
CA PHE A 465 2.39 3.57 8.23
C PHE A 465 3.26 4.39 7.28
N TYR A 466 2.90 4.47 5.99
CA TYR A 466 3.57 5.39 5.07
C TYR A 466 3.40 6.85 5.53
N GLU A 467 4.26 7.74 5.01
CA GLU A 467 4.18 9.17 5.30
C GLU A 467 2.77 9.72 5.07
N GLY A 468 2.17 10.26 6.14
CA GLY A 468 0.83 10.84 6.13
C GLY A 468 -0.36 9.87 6.28
N ASP A 469 -0.14 8.56 6.31
CA ASP A 469 -1.21 7.56 6.46
C ASP A 469 -1.69 7.40 7.91
N ASP A 470 -0.76 7.45 8.87
CA ASP A 470 -1.06 7.41 10.30
C ASP A 470 -0.78 8.77 10.96
N PRO A 471 -1.69 9.26 11.84
CA PRO A 471 -1.56 10.57 12.46
C PRO A 471 -0.47 10.66 13.54
N TYR A 472 -0.04 9.54 14.13
CA TYR A 472 0.95 9.49 15.21
C TYR A 472 2.24 8.81 14.78
N TRP A 473 2.13 7.76 13.97
CA TRP A 473 3.23 6.89 13.59
C TRP A 473 3.64 7.12 12.13
N GLU A 474 4.91 6.86 11.82
CA GLU A 474 5.46 6.88 10.47
C GLU A 474 6.54 5.82 10.35
N ALA A 475 6.50 5.03 9.29
CA ALA A 475 7.54 4.08 8.97
C ALA A 475 8.55 4.72 8.00
N HIS A 476 9.84 4.53 8.25
CA HIS A 476 10.90 5.07 7.41
C HIS A 476 11.08 4.27 6.12
N ASP A 477 11.54 4.99 5.09
CA ASP A 477 11.99 4.46 3.80
C ASP A 477 13.44 4.90 3.55
N ALA A 478 14.40 4.21 4.19
CA ALA A 478 15.81 4.61 4.18
C ALA A 478 16.77 3.48 4.60
N HIS A 479 18.01 3.55 4.10
CA HIS A 479 19.14 2.79 4.65
C HIS A 479 19.71 3.48 5.88
N TYR A 480 19.77 2.77 7.02
CA TYR A 480 20.37 3.31 8.24
C TYR A 480 21.90 3.15 8.22
N TRP A 481 22.55 4.06 7.49
CA TRP A 481 23.99 4.02 7.22
C TRP A 481 24.86 4.24 8.46
N GLY A 482 24.37 5.00 9.45
CA GLY A 482 25.13 5.34 10.67
C GLY A 482 25.57 4.10 11.46
N THR A 483 24.79 3.05 11.36
CA THR A 483 25.01 1.75 12.00
C THR A 483 25.38 0.66 11.01
N ASN A 484 25.59 1.02 9.73
CA ASN A 484 25.92 0.12 8.63
C ASN A 484 25.00 -1.11 8.57
N ASN A 485 23.69 -0.85 8.63
CA ASN A 485 22.68 -1.91 8.61
C ASN A 485 22.75 -2.72 7.33
N LEU A 486 22.45 -4.02 7.42
CA LEU A 486 22.45 -4.90 6.24
C LEU A 486 21.11 -4.83 5.50
N GLU A 487 20.09 -4.25 6.13
CA GLU A 487 18.75 -4.08 5.59
C GLU A 487 18.44 -2.65 5.13
N TRP A 488 17.53 -2.55 4.16
CA TRP A 488 16.80 -1.32 3.90
C TRP A 488 15.55 -1.26 4.78
N TYR A 489 15.29 -0.15 5.48
CA TYR A 489 14.01 0.03 6.18
C TYR A 489 12.94 0.42 5.17
N SER A 490 11.85 -0.35 5.12
CA SER A 490 10.72 -0.11 4.22
C SER A 490 9.42 0.02 5.00
N PRO A 491 8.53 0.97 4.64
CA PRO A 491 7.20 1.07 5.25
C PRO A 491 6.34 -0.20 5.07
N ARG A 492 6.65 -1.04 4.07
CA ARG A 492 5.95 -2.32 3.85
C ARG A 492 6.20 -3.36 4.93
N GLN A 493 7.31 -3.23 5.66
CA GLN A 493 7.68 -4.15 6.72
C GLN A 493 6.99 -3.84 8.05
N VAL A 494 6.14 -2.80 8.09
CA VAL A 494 5.41 -2.40 9.28
C VAL A 494 3.92 -2.38 8.98
N THR A 495 3.15 -3.18 9.72
CA THR A 495 1.69 -3.24 9.60
C THR A 495 1.06 -3.69 10.92
N THR A 496 -0.27 -3.77 10.99
CA THR A 496 -0.97 -4.35 12.14
C THR A 496 -1.72 -5.61 11.73
N GLU A 497 -1.65 -6.66 12.56
CA GLU A 497 -2.35 -7.92 12.32
C GLU A 497 -2.64 -8.64 13.64
N GLY A 498 -3.87 -9.15 13.79
CA GLY A 498 -4.27 -9.90 14.97
C GLY A 498 -4.19 -9.06 16.25
N GLY A 499 -4.49 -7.76 16.14
CA GLY A 499 -4.42 -6.81 17.26
C GLY A 499 -3.02 -6.46 17.75
N ASN A 500 -1.99 -6.65 16.91
CA ASN A 500 -0.61 -6.30 17.24
C ASN A 500 -0.01 -5.44 16.11
N LEU A 501 0.93 -4.57 16.45
CA LEU A 501 1.89 -4.03 15.50
C LEU A 501 2.92 -5.12 15.17
N LEU A 502 3.16 -5.34 13.88
CA LEU A 502 4.18 -6.25 13.37
C LEU A 502 5.26 -5.43 12.70
N ILE A 503 6.50 -5.55 13.20
CA ILE A 503 7.71 -5.03 12.58
C ILE A 503 8.50 -6.23 12.07
N THR A 504 8.61 -6.34 10.75
CA THR A 504 9.15 -7.52 10.08
C THR A 504 10.55 -7.24 9.56
N LEU A 505 11.43 -8.21 9.72
CA LEU A 505 12.72 -8.27 9.05
C LEU A 505 12.74 -9.53 8.19
N ASP A 506 13.00 -9.34 6.91
CA ASP A 506 12.96 -10.40 5.90
C ASP A 506 14.22 -10.42 5.04
N GLN A 507 14.49 -11.57 4.44
CA GLN A 507 15.52 -11.71 3.41
C GLN A 507 15.00 -11.20 2.08
N SER A 508 15.77 -10.33 1.44
CA SER A 508 15.45 -9.86 0.09
C SER A 508 15.58 -11.05 -0.88
N GLY A 509 14.50 -11.36 -1.59
CA GLY A 509 14.58 -12.33 -2.69
C GLY A 509 15.34 -11.75 -3.89
N ASP A 510 15.85 -12.62 -4.78
CA ASP A 510 16.60 -12.23 -6.01
C ASP A 510 15.84 -11.25 -6.94
N ASP A 511 14.54 -11.04 -6.73
CA ASP A 511 13.67 -10.18 -7.54
C ASP A 511 13.04 -9.00 -6.73
N ASP A 512 13.38 -8.79 -5.45
CA ASP A 512 12.75 -7.77 -4.58
C ASP A 512 13.57 -6.47 -4.47
N ASP A 513 14.00 -5.93 -5.61
CA ASP A 513 14.76 -4.67 -5.66
C ASP A 513 13.96 -3.45 -5.16
N LEU A 514 12.63 -3.53 -5.18
CA LEU A 514 11.74 -2.42 -4.84
C LEU A 514 11.68 -2.10 -3.35
N THR A 515 11.90 -3.09 -2.48
CA THR A 515 11.85 -2.89 -1.03
C THR A 515 13.25 -2.94 -0.41
N SER A 516 14.16 -3.67 -1.05
CA SER A 516 15.53 -3.90 -0.58
C SER A 516 16.55 -2.90 -1.08
N HIS A 517 16.28 -2.21 -2.19
CA HIS A 517 17.21 -1.27 -2.80
C HIS A 517 18.61 -1.87 -3.06
N ASN A 518 18.67 -3.15 -3.46
CA ASN A 518 19.88 -3.97 -3.66
C ASN A 518 20.62 -4.38 -2.37
N LEU A 519 19.96 -4.33 -1.21
CA LEU A 519 20.48 -4.90 0.04
C LEU A 519 19.94 -6.32 0.26
N ASP A 520 20.67 -7.13 1.01
CA ASP A 520 20.33 -8.54 1.24
C ASP A 520 19.11 -8.74 2.15
N TYR A 521 18.68 -7.67 2.85
CA TYR A 521 17.57 -7.72 3.81
C TYR A 521 16.65 -6.50 3.70
N THR A 522 15.44 -6.64 4.22
CA THR A 522 14.50 -5.53 4.44
C THR A 522 13.94 -5.56 5.85
N GLY A 523 13.88 -4.41 6.50
CA GLY A 523 13.42 -4.27 7.89
C GLY A 523 12.35 -3.20 8.07
N GLY A 524 11.87 -3.06 9.30
CA GLY A 524 10.93 -2.02 9.69
C GLY A 524 11.51 -1.07 10.73
N PHE A 525 11.23 0.23 10.55
CA PHE A 525 11.58 1.30 11.49
C PHE A 525 10.38 2.23 11.59
N LEU A 526 9.77 2.31 12.78
CA LEU A 526 8.56 3.08 13.05
C LEU A 526 8.86 4.17 14.09
N THR A 527 8.38 5.38 13.84
CA THR A 527 8.66 6.55 14.69
C THR A 527 7.44 7.45 14.89
N THR A 528 7.41 8.19 15.99
CA THR A 528 6.46 9.30 16.21
C THR A 528 7.07 10.69 15.97
N TRP A 529 8.25 10.77 15.34
CA TRP A 529 9.00 12.00 15.14
C TRP A 529 8.13 13.14 14.60
N ASN A 530 8.16 14.28 15.31
CA ASN A 530 7.38 15.48 15.00
C ASN A 530 5.85 15.29 14.86
N LYS A 531 5.30 14.14 15.29
CA LYS A 531 3.86 13.82 15.32
C LYS A 531 3.35 13.72 16.76
N PHE A 532 3.98 12.87 17.56
CA PHE A 532 3.73 12.75 18.99
C PHE A 532 5.06 12.83 19.75
N CYS A 533 5.12 13.75 20.70
CA CYS A 533 6.25 13.92 21.60
C CYS A 533 5.77 14.15 23.03
N PHE A 534 6.63 13.82 23.99
CA PHE A 534 6.37 13.98 25.43
C PHE A 534 7.65 14.45 26.13
N THR A 535 7.49 15.19 27.24
CA THR A 535 8.63 15.65 28.06
C THR A 535 8.54 15.00 29.43
N GLY A 536 9.48 14.10 29.74
CA GLY A 536 9.44 13.32 30.97
C GLY A 536 8.20 12.40 31.08
N GLY A 537 8.11 11.65 32.17
CA GLY A 537 7.02 10.69 32.38
C GLY A 537 7.48 9.25 32.18
N TYR A 538 6.54 8.34 31.94
CA TYR A 538 6.77 6.91 31.82
C TYR A 538 6.25 6.40 30.47
N VAL A 539 7.13 5.86 29.63
CA VAL A 539 6.78 5.20 28.36
C VAL A 539 7.00 3.71 28.49
N VAL A 540 6.05 2.91 28.03
CA VAL A 540 6.08 1.44 28.17
C VAL A 540 5.41 0.78 26.98
N ALA A 541 5.92 -0.38 26.59
CA ALA A 541 5.32 -1.21 25.54
C ALA A 541 5.35 -2.69 25.94
N ASN A 542 4.34 -3.43 25.50
CA ASN A 542 4.27 -4.87 25.66
C ASN A 542 4.72 -5.56 24.37
N VAL A 543 5.85 -6.29 24.43
CA VAL A 543 6.60 -6.72 23.24
C VAL A 543 6.89 -8.22 23.27
N SER A 544 6.70 -8.88 22.13
CA SER A 544 7.29 -10.18 21.82
C SER A 544 8.49 -9.94 20.90
N LEU A 545 9.69 -10.27 21.37
CA LEU A 545 10.92 -10.09 20.62
C LEU A 545 10.98 -11.04 19.41
N PRO A 546 11.73 -10.71 18.34
CA PRO A 546 11.81 -11.52 17.13
C PRO A 546 12.73 -12.74 17.30
N GLY A 547 12.58 -13.74 16.43
CA GLY A 547 13.50 -14.88 16.37
C GLY A 547 13.47 -15.74 17.64
N LYS A 548 14.63 -16.32 17.99
CA LYS A 548 14.82 -17.18 19.17
C LYS A 548 15.63 -16.47 20.25
N SER A 549 15.31 -16.77 21.49
CA SER A 549 16.00 -16.27 22.69
C SER A 549 17.45 -16.76 22.83
N ASP A 550 17.85 -17.84 22.17
CA ASP A 550 19.16 -18.47 22.31
C ASP A 550 20.07 -18.32 21.08
N VAL A 551 19.66 -17.52 20.09
CA VAL A 551 20.39 -17.27 18.84
C VAL A 551 20.64 -15.77 18.66
N TRP A 552 21.90 -15.37 18.52
CA TRP A 552 22.30 -13.97 18.37
C TRP A 552 22.37 -13.49 16.92
N GLY A 553 22.15 -12.19 16.71
CA GLY A 553 22.39 -11.50 15.44
C GLY A 553 21.28 -10.55 15.00
N LEU A 554 20.09 -10.62 15.59
CA LEU A 554 19.02 -9.65 15.36
C LEU A 554 19.18 -8.45 16.29
N TRP A 555 18.75 -7.27 15.85
CA TRP A 555 18.79 -6.02 16.61
C TRP A 555 17.39 -5.36 16.65
N PRO A 556 16.46 -5.88 17.48
CA PRO A 556 15.24 -5.18 17.84
C PRO A 556 15.52 -4.05 18.84
N GLY A 557 14.93 -2.88 18.62
CA GLY A 557 15.09 -1.72 19.48
C GLY A 557 13.76 -1.04 19.80
N PHE A 558 13.63 -0.59 21.04
CA PHE A 558 12.59 0.33 21.51
C PHE A 558 13.28 1.45 22.28
N TRP A 559 13.21 2.66 21.74
CA TRP A 559 14.03 3.76 22.21
C TRP A 559 13.38 5.11 21.94
N THR A 560 13.95 6.17 22.51
CA THR A 560 13.44 7.53 22.39
C THR A 560 14.57 8.50 22.07
N MET A 561 14.25 9.56 21.33
CA MET A 561 15.20 10.61 20.98
C MET A 561 14.56 12.00 21.09
N GLY A 562 15.37 13.03 21.40
CA GLY A 562 14.93 14.42 21.37
C GLY A 562 14.54 14.90 19.96
N ASN A 563 13.40 15.58 19.85
CA ASN A 563 12.74 15.91 18.57
C ASN A 563 13.56 16.82 17.62
N LEU A 564 14.59 17.52 18.12
CA LEU A 564 15.50 18.32 17.29
C LEU A 564 16.45 17.47 16.42
N GLY A 565 16.55 16.17 16.67
CA GLY A 565 17.21 15.22 15.79
C GLY A 565 16.20 14.26 15.18
N ARG A 566 16.42 13.86 13.93
CA ARG A 566 15.65 12.79 13.29
C ARG A 566 16.57 11.61 13.03
N ALA A 567 16.29 10.48 13.69
CA ALA A 567 17.03 9.24 13.50
C ALA A 567 17.11 8.87 12.01
N ALA A 568 18.24 8.31 11.56
CA ALA A 568 18.62 8.08 10.15
C ALA A 568 18.92 9.32 9.28
N TYR A 569 18.77 10.56 9.79
CA TYR A 569 19.11 11.79 9.04
C TYR A 569 20.34 12.48 9.64
N GLY A 570 21.52 12.13 9.13
CA GLY A 570 22.83 12.53 9.69
C GLY A 570 23.02 14.03 9.90
N ALA A 571 22.66 14.85 8.90
CA ALA A 571 22.77 16.31 9.02
C ALA A 571 21.94 16.85 10.20
N SER A 572 20.77 16.28 10.48
CA SER A 572 19.98 16.68 11.64
C SER A 572 20.63 16.28 12.97
N LEU A 573 21.36 15.16 12.99
CA LEU A 573 21.95 14.58 14.20
C LEU A 573 23.32 15.18 14.56
N GLU A 574 24.13 15.58 13.57
CA GLU A 574 25.49 16.08 13.81
C GLU A 574 25.50 17.29 14.77
N GLY A 575 26.23 17.14 15.88
CA GLY A 575 26.33 18.14 16.95
C GLY A 575 25.07 18.28 17.81
N LEU A 576 24.04 17.44 17.64
CA LEU A 576 22.88 17.36 18.53
C LEU A 576 22.80 16.03 19.26
N TRP A 577 23.02 14.93 18.55
CA TRP A 577 23.13 13.61 19.14
C TRP A 577 24.57 13.33 19.59
N PRO A 578 24.80 12.65 20.72
CA PRO A 578 23.86 12.30 21.80
C PRO A 578 23.94 13.32 22.96
N TYR A 579 23.96 14.62 22.67
CA TYR A 579 24.20 15.62 23.71
C TYR A 579 23.06 15.65 24.76
N SER A 580 23.42 15.85 26.02
CA SER A 580 22.52 16.37 27.06
C SER A 580 23.31 17.38 27.88
N TYR A 581 23.27 18.65 27.45
CA TYR A 581 24.21 19.65 27.96
C TYR A 581 23.70 21.09 27.80
N ASP A 582 23.79 21.86 28.89
CA ASP A 582 23.29 23.24 29.00
C ASP A 582 24.29 24.16 29.75
N THR A 583 25.59 23.93 29.52
CA THR A 583 26.65 24.77 30.10
C THR A 583 27.64 25.23 29.02
N CYS A 584 28.09 26.48 29.12
CA CYS A 584 29.06 27.03 28.17
C CYS A 584 30.51 26.80 28.62
N ASP A 585 31.07 25.61 28.33
CA ASP A 585 32.48 25.25 28.55
C ASP A 585 33.01 24.34 27.43
N VAL A 586 34.17 23.69 27.63
CA VAL A 586 34.80 22.81 26.62
C VAL A 586 33.91 21.67 26.17
N GLY A 587 32.92 21.26 26.96
CA GLY A 587 31.96 20.23 26.57
C GLY A 587 31.17 20.59 25.31
N THR A 588 31.05 21.88 24.99
CA THR A 588 30.35 22.35 23.77
C THR A 588 31.23 22.30 22.52
N LEU A 589 32.52 22.04 22.67
CA LEU A 589 33.51 22.09 21.58
C LEU A 589 33.73 20.70 20.98
N GLN A 590 34.15 20.70 19.72
CA GLN A 590 34.57 19.47 19.06
C GLN A 590 35.67 18.77 19.87
N ASN A 591 35.55 17.45 20.02
CA ASN A 591 36.45 16.62 20.79
C ASN A 591 36.60 17.02 22.27
N GLN A 592 35.73 17.88 22.82
CA GLN A 592 35.83 18.44 24.17
C GLN A 592 37.13 19.21 24.45
N THR A 593 37.69 19.87 23.43
CA THR A 593 38.97 20.59 23.56
C THR A 593 38.98 21.95 22.88
N LEU A 594 39.80 22.87 23.40
CA LEU A 594 40.21 24.11 22.74
C LEU A 594 41.74 24.14 22.66
N GLY A 595 42.31 23.94 21.47
CA GLY A 595 43.74 23.69 21.36
C GLY A 595 44.12 22.39 22.07
N GLU A 596 45.12 22.41 22.95
CA GLU A 596 45.53 21.23 23.74
C GLU A 596 44.82 21.15 25.11
N TYR A 597 43.86 22.04 25.38
CA TYR A 597 43.19 22.14 26.68
C TYR A 597 41.79 21.51 26.64
N PRO A 598 41.40 20.74 27.67
CA PRO A 598 42.23 20.25 28.77
C PRO A 598 43.13 19.09 28.34
N ASP A 599 44.33 19.02 28.93
CA ASP A 599 45.36 18.02 28.58
C ASP A 599 44.83 16.58 28.66
N ALA A 600 43.99 16.29 29.66
CA ALA A 600 43.39 14.96 29.82
C ALA A 600 42.47 14.59 28.64
N ALA A 601 41.57 15.47 28.21
CA ALA A 601 40.71 15.17 27.06
C ALA A 601 41.52 15.08 25.75
N TYR A 602 42.64 15.82 25.67
CA TYR A 602 43.51 15.85 24.50
C TYR A 602 44.42 14.63 24.37
N ASN A 603 44.95 14.10 25.48
CA ASN A 603 45.97 13.05 25.50
C ASN A 603 45.52 11.70 26.11
N GLN A 604 44.36 11.66 26.77
CA GLN A 604 43.90 10.49 27.50
C GLN A 604 42.53 10.06 26.96
N GLY A 605 42.56 9.34 25.84
CA GLY A 605 41.38 8.71 25.24
C GLY A 605 40.80 7.57 26.08
N GLY A 606 39.50 7.34 25.96
CA GLY A 606 38.84 6.15 26.54
C GLY A 606 39.06 4.88 25.71
N ASP A 607 39.30 5.03 24.41
CA ASP A 607 39.69 3.94 23.52
C ASP A 607 41.23 3.86 23.41
N PRO A 608 41.87 2.73 23.74
CA PRO A 608 43.33 2.54 23.63
C PRO A 608 43.92 2.80 22.24
N SER A 609 43.09 2.74 21.19
CA SER A 609 43.46 2.96 19.80
C SER A 609 43.43 4.43 19.38
N THR A 610 42.90 5.32 20.23
CA THR A 610 42.77 6.75 19.94
C THR A 610 43.45 7.61 21.01
N ALA A 611 44.08 8.71 20.61
CA ALA A 611 44.75 9.61 21.55
C ALA A 611 43.77 10.59 22.23
N ALA A 612 42.70 10.98 21.54
CA ALA A 612 41.71 11.95 22.03
C ALA A 612 40.52 11.25 22.71
N LEU A 613 39.92 11.92 23.70
CA LEU A 613 38.74 11.42 24.43
C LEU A 613 37.48 11.34 23.57
N SER A 614 37.29 12.31 22.68
CA SER A 614 36.08 12.42 21.86
C SER A 614 36.46 12.75 20.42
N TYR A 615 35.65 12.22 19.48
CA TYR A 615 35.65 12.57 18.06
C TYR A 615 34.29 13.13 17.63
N SER A 616 33.42 13.48 18.60
CA SER A 616 32.13 14.09 18.35
C SER A 616 32.30 15.53 17.87
N ALA A 617 31.45 15.93 16.92
CA ALA A 617 31.26 17.33 16.57
C ALA A 617 30.86 18.14 17.82
N GLY A 618 31.23 19.42 17.86
CA GLY A 618 30.81 20.32 18.94
C GLY A 618 29.27 20.44 18.99
N GLN A 619 28.74 20.76 20.17
CA GLN A 619 27.30 20.93 20.35
C GLN A 619 26.82 22.10 19.48
N ARG A 620 26.03 21.79 18.45
CA ARG A 620 25.59 22.74 17.41
C ARG A 620 24.67 23.82 17.97
N LEU A 621 23.78 23.43 18.88
CA LEU A 621 22.83 24.31 19.56
C LEU A 621 23.19 24.42 21.06
N SER A 622 24.39 24.91 21.33
CA SER A 622 24.92 25.00 22.69
C SER A 622 24.51 26.28 23.42
N ARG A 623 24.66 26.27 24.76
CA ARG A 623 24.59 27.50 25.56
C ARG A 623 25.69 28.52 25.22
N CYS A 624 26.80 28.08 24.61
CA CYS A 624 27.86 28.95 24.12
C CYS A 624 27.51 29.69 22.82
N THR A 625 26.33 29.48 22.24
CA THR A 625 25.97 30.15 20.99
C THR A 625 25.89 31.67 21.16
N CYS A 626 26.51 32.41 20.25
CA CYS A 626 26.54 33.88 20.28
C CYS A 626 25.16 34.48 20.00
N GLU A 627 24.97 35.74 20.39
CA GLU A 627 23.72 36.45 20.11
C GLU A 627 23.46 36.58 18.60
N ASN A 628 22.19 36.65 18.22
CA ASN A 628 21.73 36.76 16.82
C ASN A 628 22.04 35.54 15.91
N GLU A 629 22.58 34.46 16.46
CA GLU A 629 22.78 33.20 15.74
C GLU A 629 21.50 32.36 15.65
N ASP A 630 21.51 31.36 14.77
CA ASP A 630 20.36 30.46 14.57
C ASP A 630 20.24 29.43 15.69
N HIS A 631 19.42 29.73 16.70
CA HIS A 631 19.26 28.91 17.89
C HIS A 631 17.79 28.85 18.36
N PRO A 632 17.19 27.65 18.55
CA PRO A 632 15.78 27.54 18.95
C PRO A 632 15.54 27.73 20.45
N GLY A 633 16.52 27.43 21.30
CA GLY A 633 16.33 27.49 22.76
C GLY A 633 15.92 28.87 23.28
N PRO A 634 15.06 28.94 24.31
CA PRO A 634 14.79 30.20 25.01
C PRO A 634 16.07 30.71 25.70
N LYS A 635 16.06 31.97 26.13
CA LYS A 635 17.20 32.54 26.87
C LYS A 635 17.08 32.30 28.37
N HIS A 636 18.17 31.89 28.99
CA HIS A 636 18.38 31.89 30.43
C HIS A 636 18.32 33.32 30.99
N PRO A 637 18.12 33.49 32.32
CA PRO A 637 18.12 34.81 32.96
C PRO A 637 19.41 35.63 32.78
N ASP A 638 20.54 34.96 32.49
CA ASP A 638 21.83 35.59 32.21
C ASP A 638 21.96 36.07 30.74
N GLY A 639 20.95 35.84 29.90
CA GLY A 639 20.92 36.24 28.50
C GLY A 639 21.52 35.23 27.52
N THR A 640 22.08 34.12 28.00
CA THR A 640 22.56 33.00 27.17
C THR A 640 21.42 32.12 26.69
N PHE A 641 21.61 31.39 25.59
CA PHE A 641 20.63 30.42 25.13
C PHE A 641 20.61 29.17 26.01
N LYS A 642 19.44 28.56 26.20
CA LYS A 642 19.34 27.22 26.76
C LYS A 642 19.87 26.20 25.75
N GLY A 643 20.90 25.44 26.11
CA GLY A 643 21.47 24.39 25.27
C GLY A 643 20.42 23.36 24.86
N ARG A 644 20.45 22.97 23.59
CA ARG A 644 19.49 22.08 22.96
C ARG A 644 20.20 20.90 22.30
N SER A 645 19.51 19.78 22.18
CA SER A 645 20.11 18.54 21.69
C SER A 645 19.09 17.50 21.22
N ALA A 646 19.60 16.36 20.76
CA ALA A 646 18.86 15.16 20.42
C ALA A 646 19.37 14.00 21.28
N PHE A 647 19.08 14.05 22.57
CA PHE A 647 19.46 13.02 23.54
C PHE A 647 18.76 11.69 23.22
N GLU A 648 19.45 10.56 23.43
CA GLU A 648 18.95 9.22 23.13
C GLU A 648 18.86 8.38 24.41
N ILE A 649 17.72 7.68 24.58
CA ILE A 649 17.50 6.73 25.67
C ILE A 649 16.85 5.47 25.12
N ASP A 650 17.51 4.35 25.35
CA ASP A 650 17.09 3.02 24.91
C ASP A 650 16.27 2.37 26.02
N ILE A 651 14.96 2.20 25.79
CA ILE A 651 14.13 1.39 26.68
C ILE A 651 14.64 -0.05 26.64
N PHE A 652 14.91 -0.55 25.44
CA PHE A 652 15.78 -1.70 25.24
C PHE A 652 16.41 -1.71 23.85
N GLU A 653 17.60 -2.31 23.79
CA GLU A 653 18.16 -2.93 22.60
C GLU A 653 18.36 -4.42 22.90
N ALA A 654 17.59 -5.29 22.28
CA ALA A 654 17.66 -6.71 22.62
C ALA A 654 18.85 -7.37 21.93
N GLN A 655 19.53 -8.24 22.67
CA GLN A 655 20.68 -8.99 22.22
C GLN A 655 20.65 -10.38 22.87
N VAL A 656 21.37 -11.33 22.29
CA VAL A 656 21.55 -12.64 22.90
C VAL A 656 22.99 -12.76 23.37
N SER A 657 23.17 -12.93 24.68
CA SER A 657 24.47 -13.18 25.28
C SER A 657 25.07 -14.46 24.72
N GLN A 658 26.32 -14.39 24.28
CA GLN A 658 27.08 -15.53 23.77
C GLN A 658 27.80 -16.31 24.89
N GLU A 659 27.56 -15.95 26.14
CA GLU A 659 28.14 -16.66 27.28
C GLU A 659 27.66 -18.12 27.29
N ASN A 660 28.61 -19.05 27.44
CA ASN A 660 28.38 -20.50 27.36
C ASN A 660 27.82 -21.03 26.02
N ALA A 661 27.72 -20.19 24.99
CA ALA A 661 27.26 -20.59 23.68
C ALA A 661 28.30 -21.45 22.92
N VAL A 662 27.83 -22.38 22.09
CA VAL A 662 28.69 -23.24 21.26
C VAL A 662 28.15 -23.25 19.83
N GLY A 663 28.94 -22.77 18.87
CA GLY A 663 28.61 -22.92 17.44
C GLY A 663 27.34 -22.21 16.98
N GLY A 664 27.12 -20.95 17.38
CA GLY A 664 26.02 -20.12 16.86
C GLY A 664 24.71 -20.11 17.68
N HIS A 665 24.63 -20.91 18.75
CA HIS A 665 23.40 -21.14 19.53
C HIS A 665 23.71 -21.51 20.98
N GLY A 666 22.68 -21.52 21.83
CA GLY A 666 22.82 -21.78 23.27
C GLY A 666 23.20 -20.55 24.09
N GLY A 667 22.94 -19.36 23.53
CA GLY A 667 23.04 -18.10 24.26
C GLY A 667 21.84 -17.87 25.17
N THR A 668 21.82 -16.71 25.84
CA THR A 668 20.69 -16.28 26.69
C THR A 668 20.19 -14.92 26.24
N GLY A 669 18.87 -14.80 26.07
CA GLY A 669 18.21 -13.56 25.68
C GLY A 669 18.38 -12.49 26.75
N THR A 670 18.78 -11.30 26.33
CA THR A 670 19.04 -10.14 27.17
C THR A 670 18.64 -8.86 26.47
N VAL A 671 18.57 -7.77 27.22
CA VAL A 671 18.40 -6.42 26.69
C VAL A 671 19.47 -5.52 27.27
N SER A 672 20.08 -4.68 26.44
CA SER A 672 20.80 -3.48 26.87
C SER A 672 19.76 -2.40 27.13
N MET A 673 19.79 -1.83 28.32
CA MET A 673 18.99 -0.66 28.69
C MET A 673 19.96 0.49 28.92
N SER A 674 19.83 1.58 28.17
CA SER A 674 20.90 2.58 28.10
C SER A 674 20.45 4.03 27.88
N GLY A 675 21.32 4.96 28.28
CA GLY A 675 21.26 6.36 27.90
C GLY A 675 22.57 6.79 27.27
N GLN A 676 22.52 7.53 26.16
CA GLN A 676 23.70 7.96 25.41
C GLN A 676 23.99 9.43 25.67
N PHE A 677 25.20 9.73 26.14
CA PHE A 677 25.59 11.06 26.61
C PHE A 677 26.78 11.63 25.86
N CYS A 678 26.64 12.92 25.52
CA CYS A 678 27.71 13.87 25.25
C CYS A 678 27.52 15.08 26.17
N PRO A 679 28.58 15.67 26.75
CA PRO A 679 30.00 15.29 26.66
C PRO A 679 30.37 14.06 27.52
N PHE A 680 31.58 13.53 27.31
CA PHE A 680 32.07 12.30 27.95
C PHE A 680 32.86 12.57 29.22
N ASP A 681 32.79 11.64 30.17
CA ASP A 681 33.79 11.53 31.24
C ASP A 681 35.09 10.89 30.75
N LEU A 682 36.17 11.15 31.49
CA LEU A 682 37.48 10.56 31.21
C LEU A 682 37.37 9.03 31.25
N GLY A 683 37.77 8.38 30.15
CA GLY A 683 37.69 6.92 30.04
C GLY A 683 36.26 6.36 29.96
N TYR A 684 35.25 7.21 29.69
CA TYR A 684 33.83 6.87 29.75
C TYR A 684 33.39 6.40 31.14
N GLN A 685 34.10 6.82 32.19
CA GLN A 685 33.85 6.42 33.57
C GLN A 685 32.96 7.44 34.28
N TRP A 686 31.68 7.11 34.39
CA TRP A 686 30.69 7.87 35.13
C TRP A 686 30.51 7.30 36.55
N ASN A 687 29.78 8.01 37.42
CA ASN A 687 29.71 7.66 38.83
C ASN A 687 28.69 6.53 39.12
N HIS A 688 29.19 5.30 39.26
CA HIS A 688 28.38 4.12 39.58
C HIS A 688 27.85 4.08 41.03
N ASP A 689 28.29 4.97 41.94
CA ASP A 689 27.72 5.04 43.29
C ASP A 689 26.33 5.71 43.30
N ALA A 690 25.98 6.41 42.22
CA ALA A 690 24.72 7.13 42.05
C ALA A 690 23.76 6.36 41.12
N ILE A 691 23.67 5.05 41.30
CA ILE A 691 22.71 4.18 40.62
C ILE A 691 21.99 3.26 41.60
N HIS A 692 20.89 2.71 41.12
CA HIS A 692 20.21 1.59 41.73
C HIS A 692 20.08 0.46 40.70
N ILE A 693 20.40 -0.77 41.11
CA ILE A 693 20.18 -1.98 40.31
C ILE A 693 19.42 -2.99 41.18
N THR A 694 18.33 -3.54 40.65
CA THR A 694 17.56 -4.62 41.26
C THR A 694 18.11 -5.95 40.76
N TYR A 695 18.81 -6.66 41.64
CA TYR A 695 19.34 -8.00 41.35
C TYR A 695 18.26 -9.07 41.54
N ASN A 696 18.16 -10.00 40.60
CA ASN A 696 17.29 -11.15 40.76
C ASN A 696 17.94 -12.20 41.68
N GLU A 697 17.40 -12.39 42.89
CA GLU A 697 17.94 -13.32 43.90
C GLU A 697 17.95 -14.80 43.46
N THR A 698 17.25 -15.15 42.37
CA THR A 698 17.22 -16.52 41.82
C THR A 698 18.38 -16.82 40.87
N GLN A 699 19.17 -15.81 40.49
CA GLN A 699 20.35 -16.00 39.65
C GLN A 699 21.48 -16.67 40.41
N GLY A 700 22.18 -17.57 39.73
CA GLY A 700 23.36 -18.25 40.27
C GLY A 700 24.54 -17.27 40.42
N PRO A 701 25.52 -17.58 41.28
CA PRO A 701 26.69 -16.72 41.50
C PRO A 701 27.62 -16.53 40.28
N ASN A 702 27.32 -17.16 39.15
CA ASN A 702 28.04 -17.05 37.88
C ASN A 702 27.20 -16.39 36.77
N ASP A 703 25.95 -16.01 37.03
CA ASP A 703 25.12 -15.35 36.02
C ASP A 703 25.57 -13.89 35.90
N MET A 704 25.95 -13.47 34.70
CA MET A 704 26.47 -12.10 34.43
C MET A 704 25.38 -11.10 34.03
N PHE A 705 24.13 -11.36 34.41
CA PHE A 705 22.97 -10.52 34.06
C PHE A 705 22.56 -9.64 35.24
N ASP A 706 21.78 -8.59 34.97
CA ASP A 706 21.43 -7.56 35.95
C ASP A 706 22.67 -6.83 36.49
N MET A 707 23.64 -6.58 35.60
CA MET A 707 24.89 -5.90 35.92
C MET A 707 25.20 -4.81 34.89
N LEU A 708 26.10 -3.90 35.28
CA LEU A 708 26.63 -2.87 34.39
C LEU A 708 27.16 -3.50 33.10
N ASN A 709 26.80 -2.90 31.97
CA ASN A 709 27.28 -3.33 30.68
C ASN A 709 28.80 -3.14 30.59
N THR A 710 29.49 -4.07 29.95
CA THR A 710 30.94 -3.94 29.74
C THR A 710 31.26 -2.90 28.66
N TYR A 711 30.31 -2.65 27.75
CA TYR A 711 30.36 -1.51 26.85
C TYR A 711 29.92 -0.23 27.59
N GLN A 712 30.81 0.77 27.62
CA GLN A 712 30.61 2.04 28.31
C GLN A 712 30.55 3.23 27.33
N GLY A 713 30.57 2.96 26.03
CA GLY A 713 30.60 3.96 24.97
C GLY A 713 31.75 3.77 23.98
N GLY A 714 31.87 4.75 23.08
CA GLY A 714 32.89 4.82 22.05
C GLY A 714 33.28 6.28 21.78
N ASN A 715 34.05 6.50 20.73
CA ASN A 715 34.58 7.82 20.39
C ASN A 715 33.50 8.89 20.04
N GLN A 716 32.24 8.49 19.85
CA GLN A 716 31.12 9.36 19.52
C GLN A 716 30.01 9.42 20.58
N GLN A 717 30.05 8.55 21.60
CA GLN A 717 29.06 8.52 22.69
C GLN A 717 29.64 7.93 23.98
N MET A 718 29.22 8.42 25.14
CA MET A 718 29.37 7.72 26.42
C MET A 718 28.04 7.07 26.78
N SER A 719 28.03 5.82 27.24
CA SER A 719 26.80 5.08 27.54
C SER A 719 26.67 4.74 29.01
N THR A 720 25.57 5.14 29.65
CA THR A 720 25.16 4.54 30.93
C THR A 720 24.30 3.33 30.60
N SER A 721 24.74 2.11 30.91
CA SER A 721 24.08 0.90 30.43
C SER A 721 24.12 -0.25 31.44
N VAL A 722 23.01 -0.98 31.54
CA VAL A 722 22.87 -2.23 32.29
C VAL A 722 22.30 -3.31 31.36
N VAL A 723 22.85 -4.52 31.45
CA VAL A 723 22.34 -5.68 30.69
C VAL A 723 21.41 -6.49 31.58
N VAL A 724 20.17 -6.64 31.13
CA VAL A 724 19.10 -7.30 31.88
C VAL A 724 18.68 -8.57 31.15
N MET A 725 18.50 -9.67 31.88
CA MET A 725 17.98 -10.92 31.32
C MET A 725 16.49 -10.76 30.99
N THR A 726 16.09 -11.20 29.79
CA THR A 726 14.69 -11.19 29.33
C THR A 726 13.94 -12.46 29.76
N ASP A 727 12.60 -12.45 29.66
CA ASP A 727 11.85 -13.71 29.64
C ASP A 727 12.19 -14.46 28.35
N GLN A 728 12.80 -15.63 28.49
CA GLN A 728 13.25 -16.44 27.36
C GLN A 728 12.08 -16.97 26.52
N GLU A 729 10.85 -16.99 27.05
CA GLU A 729 9.64 -17.38 26.33
C GLU A 729 9.00 -16.18 25.58
N ALA A 730 9.44 -14.95 25.85
CA ALA A 730 8.92 -13.72 25.22
C ALA A 730 9.57 -13.40 23.86
N TYR A 731 9.83 -14.46 23.08
CA TYR A 731 10.38 -14.40 21.73
C TYR A 731 9.49 -15.15 20.75
N GLN A 732 9.37 -14.64 19.53
CA GLN A 732 8.53 -15.16 18.45
C GLN A 732 8.64 -16.68 18.28
N MET A 733 9.85 -17.23 18.36
CA MET A 733 10.15 -18.64 18.12
C MET A 733 10.53 -19.44 19.37
N SER A 734 10.59 -18.82 20.56
CA SER A 734 10.87 -19.49 21.84
C SER A 734 9.67 -19.60 22.78
N GLY A 735 8.50 -19.09 22.40
CA GLY A 735 7.27 -19.21 23.18
C GLY A 735 6.15 -18.27 22.72
N GLY A 736 6.52 -17.16 22.08
CA GLY A 736 5.60 -16.15 21.53
C GLY A 736 4.84 -15.38 22.60
N LYS A 737 5.33 -15.37 23.85
CA LYS A 737 4.78 -14.54 24.91
C LYS A 737 5.22 -13.09 24.73
N PHE A 738 4.60 -12.21 25.50
CA PHE A 738 4.96 -10.80 25.57
C PHE A 738 5.57 -10.50 26.95
N SER A 739 6.41 -9.48 26.99
CA SER A 739 6.91 -8.86 28.21
C SER A 739 6.86 -7.35 28.07
N GLU A 740 6.60 -6.67 29.19
CA GLU A 740 6.55 -5.22 29.22
C GLU A 740 7.95 -4.65 29.45
N TYR A 741 8.30 -3.64 28.68
CA TYR A 741 9.55 -2.89 28.83
C TYR A 741 9.21 -1.41 28.91
N GLY A 742 9.71 -0.73 29.94
CA GLY A 742 9.36 0.66 30.20
C GLY A 742 10.51 1.50 30.71
N LEU A 743 10.30 2.82 30.61
CA LEU A 743 11.27 3.86 30.88
C LEU A 743 10.58 5.06 31.52
N GLN A 744 11.00 5.41 32.73
CA GLN A 744 10.60 6.62 33.43
C GLN A 744 11.72 7.67 33.37
N ILE A 745 11.39 8.86 32.86
CA ILE A 745 12.28 10.01 32.77
C ILE A 745 11.79 11.09 33.74
N THR A 746 12.67 11.50 34.64
CA THR A 746 12.48 12.66 35.51
C THR A 746 13.50 13.72 35.13
N PRO A 747 13.10 14.72 34.31
CA PRO A 747 14.02 15.74 33.83
C PRO A 747 14.60 16.61 34.95
N GLY A 748 15.82 17.10 34.77
CA GLY A 748 16.49 18.00 35.71
C GLY A 748 17.95 17.64 35.97
N THR A 749 18.49 18.06 37.11
CA THR A 749 19.86 17.77 37.55
C THR A 749 19.89 17.18 38.97
N GLY A 750 21.02 16.59 39.34
CA GLY A 750 21.24 16.00 40.67
C GLY A 750 20.37 14.78 40.99
N HIS A 751 20.22 14.46 42.27
CA HIS A 751 19.50 13.26 42.75
C HIS A 751 18.00 13.24 42.46
N GLU A 752 17.37 14.41 42.30
CA GLU A 752 15.94 14.53 42.02
C GLU A 752 15.61 14.21 40.56
N ALA A 753 16.62 14.25 39.68
CA ALA A 753 16.51 13.85 38.29
C ALA A 753 17.02 12.41 38.10
N SER A 754 16.33 11.65 37.26
CA SER A 754 16.71 10.26 37.02
C SER A 754 16.12 9.69 35.76
N ILE A 755 16.74 8.60 35.30
CA ILE A 755 16.19 7.70 34.29
C ILE A 755 16.06 6.32 34.94
N ALA A 756 14.87 5.72 34.89
CA ALA A 756 14.58 4.44 35.52
C ALA A 756 13.94 3.47 34.51
N TRP A 757 14.42 2.24 34.46
CA TRP A 757 13.94 1.22 33.52
C TRP A 757 13.19 0.11 34.24
N THR A 758 12.14 -0.37 33.61
CA THR A 758 11.25 -1.39 34.16
C THR A 758 11.10 -2.57 33.20
N VAL A 759 10.92 -3.77 33.76
CA VAL A 759 10.51 -4.96 33.02
C VAL A 759 9.34 -5.59 33.77
N ASN A 760 8.22 -5.85 33.09
CA ASN A 760 7.00 -6.41 33.68
C ASN A 760 6.54 -5.65 34.95
N ASP A 761 6.41 -4.33 34.83
CA ASP A 761 6.06 -3.40 35.93
C ASP A 761 7.00 -3.43 37.16
N GLU A 762 8.20 -4.00 37.04
CA GLU A 762 9.20 -4.01 38.10
C GLU A 762 10.42 -3.16 37.73
N LEU A 763 10.85 -2.29 38.65
CA LEU A 763 12.06 -1.49 38.50
C LEU A 763 13.30 -2.40 38.42
N ARG A 764 14.04 -2.31 37.31
CA ARG A 764 15.27 -3.08 37.08
C ARG A 764 16.52 -2.30 37.40
N TRP A 765 16.61 -1.07 36.94
CA TRP A 765 17.70 -0.18 37.32
C TRP A 765 17.33 1.29 37.14
N GLN A 766 18.07 2.16 37.79
CA GLN A 766 17.89 3.61 37.76
C GLN A 766 19.24 4.31 37.85
N VAL A 767 19.45 5.32 37.01
CA VAL A 767 20.58 6.25 37.08
C VAL A 767 20.08 7.62 37.53
N PHE A 768 20.72 8.19 38.53
CA PHE A 768 20.41 9.54 39.02
C PHE A 768 21.27 10.58 38.30
N GLY A 769 20.80 11.83 38.21
CA GLY A 769 21.57 12.92 37.60
C GLY A 769 22.95 13.14 38.24
N ASP A 770 23.11 12.80 39.52
CA ASP A 770 24.39 12.81 40.24
C ASP A 770 25.45 11.90 39.61
N ALA A 771 25.03 10.86 38.89
CA ALA A 771 25.93 9.94 38.20
C ALA A 771 26.71 10.63 37.06
N LEU A 772 26.15 11.73 36.55
CA LEU A 772 26.59 12.48 35.38
C LEU A 772 26.99 13.93 35.74
N GLY A 773 27.46 14.12 36.97
CA GLY A 773 27.95 15.41 37.49
C GLY A 773 29.16 15.97 36.72
N GLY A 774 29.61 17.16 37.10
CA GLY A 774 30.78 17.78 36.46
C GLY A 774 32.09 17.01 36.69
N ASN A 775 33.01 17.12 35.74
CA ASN A 775 34.33 16.49 35.81
C ASN A 775 35.44 17.52 35.67
N ASP A 776 36.05 17.87 36.80
CA ASP A 776 37.10 18.89 36.88
C ASP A 776 38.39 18.53 36.12
N THR A 777 38.64 17.25 35.85
CA THR A 777 39.85 16.79 35.15
C THR A 777 39.80 17.17 33.67
N ILE A 778 38.61 17.03 33.07
CA ILE A 778 38.33 17.32 31.66
C ILE A 778 37.44 18.56 31.48
N LYS A 779 37.23 19.32 32.57
CA LYS A 779 36.63 20.67 32.57
C LYS A 779 35.21 20.77 31.99
N ILE A 780 34.43 19.69 32.14
CA ILE A 780 33.01 19.70 31.81
C ILE A 780 32.16 19.84 33.08
N SER A 781 31.00 20.44 32.92
CA SER A 781 29.96 20.60 33.93
C SER A 781 29.02 19.39 33.97
N GLU A 782 28.03 19.43 34.86
CA GLU A 782 27.03 18.37 34.96
C GLU A 782 26.17 18.25 33.68
N ARG A 783 25.77 17.02 33.36
CA ARG A 783 24.86 16.72 32.25
C ARG A 783 23.46 16.51 32.80
N PRO A 784 22.47 17.35 32.44
CA PRO A 784 21.10 17.18 32.90
C PRO A 784 20.47 15.90 32.32
N ILE A 785 19.49 15.35 33.04
CA ILE A 785 18.51 14.44 32.43
C ILE A 785 17.55 15.31 31.62
N THR A 786 17.50 15.04 30.31
CA THR A 786 16.90 15.97 29.33
C THR A 786 15.43 16.30 29.61
N ASP A 787 15.07 17.56 29.36
CA ASP A 787 13.70 18.05 29.27
C ASP A 787 13.31 18.38 27.80
N GLU A 788 14.08 17.90 26.82
CA GLU A 788 13.69 17.93 25.41
C GLU A 788 12.35 17.18 25.20
N PRO A 789 11.49 17.62 24.25
CA PRO A 789 10.38 16.80 23.80
C PRO A 789 10.92 15.56 23.09
N MET A 790 10.65 14.38 23.65
CA MET A 790 11.12 13.09 23.16
C MET A 790 10.05 12.45 22.26
N TYR A 791 10.47 11.79 21.18
CA TYR A 791 9.61 10.95 20.35
C TYR A 791 9.99 9.47 20.49
N VAL A 792 9.08 8.58 20.13
CA VAL A 792 9.22 7.13 20.27
C VAL A 792 9.71 6.50 18.97
N ILE A 793 10.58 5.50 19.09
CA ILE A 793 11.09 4.69 17.97
C ILE A 793 10.98 3.21 18.31
N LEU A 794 10.46 2.42 17.36
CA LEU A 794 10.43 0.97 17.38
C LEU A 794 11.07 0.47 16.09
N GLN A 795 12.09 -0.40 16.18
CA GLN A 795 12.79 -0.88 15.00
C GLN A 795 13.16 -2.36 15.11
N LEU A 796 13.33 -2.99 13.95
CA LEU A 796 13.96 -4.29 13.85
C LEU A 796 14.96 -4.28 12.70
N GLY A 797 16.25 -4.34 13.05
CA GLY A 797 17.35 -4.35 12.10
C GLY A 797 18.35 -5.48 12.31
N ILE A 798 19.41 -5.46 11.49
CA ILE A 798 20.54 -6.40 11.56
C ILE A 798 21.83 -5.71 11.12
N SER A 799 22.87 -5.75 11.97
CA SER A 799 24.14 -5.10 11.68
C SER A 799 25.32 -5.75 12.41
N TYR A 800 26.47 -5.82 11.74
CA TYR A 800 27.73 -6.25 12.36
C TYR A 800 28.28 -5.26 13.38
N ASN A 801 27.80 -4.01 13.38
CA ASN A 801 28.23 -3.01 14.37
C ASN A 801 27.64 -3.27 15.76
N PHE A 802 26.54 -4.03 15.85
CA PHE A 802 25.88 -4.41 17.11
C PHE A 802 26.26 -5.80 17.62
N GLY A 803 27.18 -6.48 16.93
CA GLY A 803 27.71 -7.77 17.34
C GLY A 803 27.91 -8.74 16.19
N ALA A 804 28.40 -9.92 16.51
CA ALA A 804 28.45 -11.01 15.55
C ALA A 804 27.01 -11.44 15.18
N ILE A 805 26.83 -11.93 13.97
CA ILE A 805 25.57 -12.52 13.51
C ILE A 805 25.78 -14.02 13.39
N SER A 806 24.92 -14.83 14.01
CA SER A 806 25.00 -16.29 13.93
C SER A 806 24.60 -16.80 12.54
N ASP A 807 25.31 -17.82 12.06
CA ASP A 807 24.91 -18.59 10.87
C ASP A 807 23.50 -19.18 11.01
N GLU A 808 23.02 -19.42 12.23
CA GLU A 808 21.65 -19.90 12.47
C GLU A 808 20.60 -18.82 12.22
N VAL A 809 20.90 -17.53 12.42
CA VAL A 809 20.02 -16.43 11.98
C VAL A 809 20.02 -16.36 10.45
N LEU A 810 21.21 -16.34 9.85
CA LEU A 810 21.37 -16.16 8.40
C LEU A 810 20.74 -17.31 7.60
N ASN A 811 20.88 -18.55 8.06
CA ASN A 811 20.32 -19.74 7.44
C ASN A 811 18.99 -20.19 8.09
N GLY A 812 18.44 -19.36 8.97
CA GLY A 812 17.27 -19.66 9.78
C GLY A 812 15.96 -19.58 9.02
N ALA A 813 14.86 -19.67 9.77
CA ALA A 813 13.53 -19.45 9.22
C ALA A 813 13.27 -17.94 9.14
N TRP A 814 13.01 -17.44 7.94
CA TRP A 814 12.57 -16.08 7.67
C TRP A 814 11.05 -16.06 7.35
N PRO A 815 10.33 -14.97 7.66
CA PRO A 815 10.80 -13.73 8.27
C PRO A 815 10.91 -13.76 9.81
N ASN A 816 11.68 -12.84 10.37
CA ASN A 816 11.73 -12.55 11.81
C ASN A 816 10.81 -11.36 12.13
N ILE A 817 9.95 -11.50 13.14
CA ILE A 817 8.89 -10.52 13.42
C ILE A 817 8.93 -10.12 14.89
N MET A 818 9.14 -8.83 15.14
CA MET A 818 8.90 -8.22 16.44
C MET A 818 7.42 -7.80 16.52
N LYS A 819 6.72 -8.24 17.57
CA LYS A 819 5.32 -7.86 17.78
C LYS A 819 5.20 -6.92 18.97
N VAL A 820 4.40 -5.86 18.81
CA VAL A 820 4.06 -4.94 19.90
C VAL A 820 2.54 -4.96 20.06
N ASP A 821 2.09 -5.37 21.24
CA ASP A 821 0.66 -5.46 21.59
C ASP A 821 0.10 -4.05 21.82
N TRP A 822 0.80 -3.22 22.58
CA TRP A 822 0.46 -1.82 22.79
C TRP A 822 1.67 -0.97 23.16
N VAL A 823 1.54 0.34 22.96
CA VAL A 823 2.45 1.38 23.49
C VAL A 823 1.62 2.36 24.31
N ARG A 824 2.10 2.70 25.51
CA ARG A 824 1.43 3.64 26.42
C ARG A 824 2.42 4.64 27.00
N VAL A 825 1.99 5.89 27.14
CA VAL A 825 2.77 6.98 27.75
C VAL A 825 1.96 7.62 28.85
N TYR A 826 2.59 7.77 30.01
CA TYR A 826 2.04 8.33 31.22
C TYR A 826 2.85 9.53 31.66
N GLN A 827 2.21 10.51 32.29
CA GLN A 827 2.90 11.63 32.93
C GLN A 827 2.33 11.88 34.33
N PRO A 828 3.12 12.45 35.26
CA PRO A 828 2.61 12.88 36.55
C PRO A 828 1.42 13.82 36.38
N SER A 829 0.38 13.61 37.17
CA SER A 829 -0.93 14.26 37.02
C SER A 829 -0.88 15.79 37.16
N ASP A 830 0.15 16.31 37.81
CA ASP A 830 0.41 17.72 38.06
C ASP A 830 1.41 18.35 37.07
N SER A 831 2.02 17.57 36.18
CA SER A 831 3.05 18.02 35.24
C SER A 831 2.92 17.38 33.84
N ILE A 832 1.71 17.38 33.28
CA ILE A 832 1.45 16.92 31.90
C ILE A 832 2.02 17.94 30.91
N ASN A 833 2.93 17.50 30.05
CA ASN A 833 3.52 18.27 28.97
C ASN A 833 3.70 17.39 27.73
N ILE A 834 2.75 17.49 26.80
CA ILE A 834 2.71 16.75 25.54
C ILE A 834 2.81 17.71 24.36
N GLY A 835 3.40 17.25 23.27
CA GLY A 835 3.61 18.01 22.06
C GLY A 835 5.08 18.20 21.73
N CYS A 836 5.35 18.41 20.44
CA CYS A 836 6.70 18.46 19.90
C CYS A 836 7.33 19.86 19.95
N ASP A 837 6.56 20.91 20.25
CA ASP A 837 6.98 22.32 20.28
C ASP A 837 6.56 23.01 21.60
N PRO A 838 6.99 22.50 22.77
CA PRO A 838 6.67 23.13 24.05
C PRO A 838 7.32 24.53 24.15
N PRO A 839 6.69 25.53 24.79
CA PRO A 839 7.20 26.90 24.86
C PRO A 839 8.61 27.02 25.47
N GLU A 840 8.94 26.15 26.43
CA GLU A 840 10.25 26.12 27.09
C GLU A 840 11.32 25.37 26.29
N MET A 841 10.92 24.58 25.29
CA MET A 841 11.80 23.79 24.42
C MET A 841 11.29 23.75 22.97
N PRO A 842 11.15 24.91 22.29
CA PRO A 842 10.54 24.96 20.97
C PRO A 842 11.41 24.28 19.92
N THR A 843 10.81 23.63 18.95
CA THR A 843 11.50 22.92 17.85
C THR A 843 10.93 23.28 16.48
N ALA A 844 9.64 23.60 16.39
CA ALA A 844 8.92 23.61 15.11
C ALA A 844 9.48 24.66 14.15
N ALA A 845 9.74 25.88 14.64
CA ALA A 845 10.28 26.94 13.80
C ALA A 845 11.68 26.63 13.25
N TYR A 846 12.49 25.88 14.02
CA TYR A 846 13.83 25.50 13.63
C TYR A 846 13.83 24.35 12.62
N ILE A 847 13.07 23.29 12.90
CA ILE A 847 12.89 22.15 12.00
C ILE A 847 12.34 22.63 10.65
N ASN A 848 11.30 23.47 10.64
CA ASN A 848 10.71 23.99 9.40
C ASN A 848 11.68 24.84 8.59
N ARG A 849 12.52 25.65 9.25
CA ARG A 849 13.53 26.46 8.55
C ARG A 849 14.60 25.59 7.91
N HIS A 850 14.95 24.48 8.56
CA HIS A 850 16.00 23.56 8.13
C HIS A 850 15.48 22.25 7.54
N LEU A 851 14.27 22.25 6.98
CA LEU A 851 13.54 21.02 6.61
C LEU A 851 14.35 20.05 5.76
N GLU A 852 15.17 20.55 4.83
CA GLU A 852 16.06 19.74 3.98
C GLU A 852 16.99 18.82 4.79
N ALA A 853 17.50 19.28 5.95
CA ALA A 853 18.35 18.46 6.82
C ALA A 853 17.59 17.32 7.51
N TYR A 854 16.26 17.42 7.58
CA TYR A 854 15.35 16.43 8.19
C TYR A 854 14.60 15.59 7.15
N SER A 855 14.64 15.96 5.86
CA SER A 855 13.94 15.25 4.78
C SER A 855 14.87 14.58 3.79
N ASN A 856 16.19 14.83 3.86
CA ASN A 856 17.17 14.27 2.93
C ASN A 856 18.21 13.39 3.67
N ALA A 857 17.99 12.07 3.65
CA ALA A 857 18.88 11.11 4.31
C ALA A 857 20.30 11.03 3.69
N ASN A 858 20.49 11.52 2.46
CA ASN A 858 21.80 11.56 1.81
C ASN A 858 22.72 12.65 2.37
N LEU A 859 22.18 13.61 3.14
CA LEU A 859 22.98 14.60 3.85
C LEU A 859 23.40 14.00 5.19
N THR A 860 24.64 13.50 5.24
CA THR A 860 25.18 12.82 6.41
C THR A 860 25.86 13.76 7.40
N THR A 861 26.18 14.99 6.98
CA THR A 861 26.78 16.04 7.84
C THR A 861 26.09 17.39 7.64
N TRP A 862 26.13 18.24 8.65
CA TRP A 862 25.67 19.63 8.59
C TRP A 862 26.45 20.45 7.57
N ASN A 863 27.74 20.14 7.39
CA ASN A 863 28.56 20.78 6.34
C ASN A 863 28.03 20.51 4.94
N GLN A 864 27.66 19.25 4.62
CA GLN A 864 27.01 18.93 3.34
C GLN A 864 25.68 19.67 3.16
N TYR A 865 24.91 19.80 4.24
CA TYR A 865 23.67 20.60 4.21
C TYR A 865 23.94 22.08 3.94
N MET A 866 24.97 22.68 4.55
CA MET A 866 25.37 24.07 4.28
C MET A 866 25.83 24.27 2.83
N GLU A 867 26.56 23.34 2.24
CA GLU A 867 26.94 23.38 0.83
C GLU A 867 25.71 23.29 -0.09
N LYS A 868 24.71 22.48 0.30
CA LYS A 868 23.48 22.28 -0.46
C LYS A 868 22.52 23.47 -0.36
N ALA A 869 22.43 24.11 0.81
CA ALA A 869 21.48 25.19 1.11
C ALA A 869 22.16 26.41 1.80
N PRO A 870 23.14 27.06 1.14
CA PRO A 870 23.98 28.10 1.77
C PRO A 870 23.21 29.37 2.15
N ASP A 871 22.05 29.62 1.53
CA ASP A 871 21.21 30.78 1.84
C ASP A 871 20.41 30.60 3.15
N VAL A 872 20.22 29.36 3.59
CA VAL A 872 19.39 28.99 4.74
C VAL A 872 20.24 28.51 5.91
N ALA A 873 21.24 27.66 5.64
CA ALA A 873 22.08 27.05 6.64
C ALA A 873 23.41 27.79 6.78
N LYS A 874 23.79 28.10 8.02
CA LYS A 874 25.05 28.78 8.34
C LYS A 874 25.72 28.10 9.54
N PRO A 875 27.05 28.24 9.68
CA PRO A 875 27.72 27.79 10.89
C PRO A 875 27.26 28.65 12.07
N VAL A 876 26.86 28.00 13.15
CA VAL A 876 26.47 28.67 14.40
C VAL A 876 27.75 29.02 15.16
N LYS A 877 27.94 30.30 15.49
CA LYS A 877 29.14 30.72 16.23
C LYS A 877 29.08 30.26 17.69
N ASN A 878 30.10 29.50 18.10
CA ASN A 878 30.40 29.22 19.50
C ASN A 878 31.30 30.34 20.07
N ALA A 879 30.92 30.91 21.21
CA ALA A 879 31.61 32.03 21.85
C ALA A 879 33.04 31.74 22.28
N LEU A 880 33.39 30.48 22.57
CA LEU A 880 34.76 30.08 22.93
C LEU A 880 35.70 30.10 21.72
N LEU A 881 35.17 29.88 20.52
CA LEU A 881 35.91 29.96 19.26
C LEU A 881 35.92 31.39 18.68
N HIS A 882 34.94 32.22 19.05
CA HIS A 882 34.72 33.56 18.50
C HIS A 882 34.81 34.66 19.58
N GLN A 883 35.84 34.59 20.43
CA GLN A 883 35.94 35.40 21.65
C GLN A 883 36.02 36.91 21.41
N ASP A 884 36.49 37.33 20.23
CA ASP A 884 36.62 38.75 19.86
C ASP A 884 35.32 39.37 19.32
N ASP A 885 34.32 38.55 18.99
CA ASP A 885 33.05 39.03 18.46
C ASP A 885 32.21 39.71 19.57
N ALA A 886 31.53 40.81 19.21
CA ALA A 886 30.70 41.56 20.14
C ALA A 886 29.47 40.75 20.58
N ASP A 887 28.88 39.99 19.64
CA ASP A 887 27.69 39.19 19.89
C ASP A 887 27.97 37.97 20.77
N CYS A 888 29.25 37.58 20.93
CA CYS A 888 29.65 36.43 21.75
C CYS A 888 29.93 36.80 23.22
N LYS A 889 29.91 38.09 23.60
CA LYS A 889 30.36 38.52 24.95
C LYS A 889 29.49 38.01 26.08
N ILE A 890 28.18 37.88 25.89
CA ILE A 890 27.27 37.37 26.94
C ILE A 890 27.58 35.91 27.24
N ALA A 891 27.58 35.06 26.21
CA ALA A 891 27.91 33.64 26.33
C ALA A 891 29.33 33.43 26.91
N LEU A 892 30.34 34.17 26.42
CA LEU A 892 31.70 34.07 26.94
C LEU A 892 31.83 34.47 28.42
N HIS A 893 31.02 35.43 28.89
CA HIS A 893 31.03 35.82 30.30
C HIS A 893 30.46 34.73 31.22
N SER A 894 29.51 33.93 30.72
CA SER A 894 28.87 32.83 31.44
C SER A 894 29.78 31.62 31.67
N THR A 895 30.86 31.48 30.90
CA THR A 895 31.77 30.34 30.99
C THR A 895 32.35 30.17 32.40
N PRO A 896 32.19 29.00 33.04
CA PRO A 896 32.71 28.77 34.40
C PRO A 896 34.24 28.69 34.40
N ASP A 897 34.84 28.09 33.37
CA ASP A 897 36.29 27.96 33.24
C ASP A 897 36.93 29.18 32.57
N LYS A 898 37.48 30.08 33.41
CA LYS A 898 38.13 31.30 32.93
C LYS A 898 39.46 31.05 32.21
N ASN A 899 40.02 29.84 32.26
CA ASN A 899 41.25 29.53 31.51
C ASN A 899 41.01 29.50 30.00
N LEU A 900 39.77 29.29 29.56
CA LEU A 900 39.40 29.29 28.14
C LEU A 900 39.51 30.67 27.49
N ILE A 901 39.45 31.74 28.29
CA ILE A 901 39.47 33.11 27.79
C ILE A 901 40.88 33.48 27.32
N GLY A 902 41.00 33.89 26.05
CA GLY A 902 42.25 34.21 25.38
C GLY A 902 42.95 33.01 24.73
N MET A 903 42.40 31.80 24.88
CA MET A 903 42.85 30.63 24.12
C MET A 903 42.31 30.67 22.70
N THR A 904 43.11 30.23 21.74
CA THR A 904 42.70 30.07 20.35
C THR A 904 42.89 28.62 19.93
N GLU A 905 42.14 28.21 18.92
CA GLU A 905 42.35 26.93 18.29
C GLU A 905 43.75 26.85 17.66
N THR A 906 44.37 25.66 17.74
CA THR A 906 45.68 25.37 17.14
C THR A 906 45.49 24.63 15.81
N ASP A 907 46.35 24.89 14.81
CA ASP A 907 46.23 24.40 13.43
C ASP A 907 45.80 22.90 13.34
N GLU A 908 44.59 22.71 12.81
CA GLU A 908 43.66 21.56 12.86
C GLU A 908 44.14 20.20 12.33
N LYS A 909 45.27 20.08 11.63
CA LYS A 909 45.48 18.98 10.67
C LYS A 909 45.67 17.55 11.24
N LYS A 910 45.61 17.34 12.56
CA LYS A 910 45.78 16.00 13.17
C LYS A 910 44.54 15.43 13.86
N ARG A 911 43.43 16.18 13.95
CA ARG A 911 42.22 15.75 14.70
C ARG A 911 41.03 15.34 13.81
N ASN A 912 41.03 15.74 12.54
CA ASN A 912 39.92 15.56 11.61
C ASN A 912 39.96 14.27 10.77
N HIS A 913 40.85 13.32 11.06
CA HIS A 913 40.94 12.06 10.30
C HIS A 913 40.69 10.86 11.20
N TRP A 914 39.42 10.50 11.32
CA TRP A 914 39.06 9.09 11.24
C TRP A 914 38.82 8.83 9.74
N ASN A 915 39.64 7.97 9.15
CA ASN A 915 39.58 7.58 7.76
C ASN A 915 39.17 6.12 7.69
#